data_AF-A0AAV3STK5-F1
#
_entry.id   AF-A0AAV3STK5-F1
#
_cell.length_a   1.000
_cell.length_b   1.000
_cell.length_c   1.000
_cell.angle_alpha   90.00
_cell.angle_beta   90.00
_cell.angle_gamma   90.00
#
_symmetry.space_group_name_H-M   'P 1'
#
loop_
_entity.id
_entity.type
_entity.pdbx_description
1 polymer ?
#
loop_
_entity_poly.entity_id
_entity_poly.type
_entity_poly.pdbx_seq_one_letter_code
_entity_poly.pdbx_strand_id
1 'polypeptide(L)'
;MSERVIDISSDSVSARSRRGFLTALTSSAGLLALSAGSGAASKNPRTGATLRDTSEQAETEIPPYPDDPFIQPAFGIQYLLGWENFGWEAASNGDIQETVLGLHPDVLAFDQLLKYEYGRIDDSFRGYRRQFTLAENLNLPATSGMNVHIETDEEKAQSRYGPVAEESGWEFPDGTPVESPLDILGETFDGEPHQTEFEFETLGTPSVFAPGSLELLLNATVTQFESGYSGFFVDGVGVFRLHGLDFSRWARSAFRSHLGSLSGDKLSTFGVDDPQSFDVHEYLRENGLAPEDDADPREDPVFREYLLHQHEGIDGWFEDYRSHIEEEFPERTENGDIALYANQFTGNLRNPQAPNIYVSDSMDMIYTELFPTGDPASDVNYKIMRSVGNFSKPVIAKGTLSARSRSLPEEMDPRAANDTFQRFQLAEAYSTGARFQLPLTNRQGYSEEESVTNWVNGDGVVPEELSSFVDFLWAHKRFLTGLEPAGDVALVWSLPTHVWRQDRSWDFGGDDERGPVDAFTGAANALREAGFTYDVLTFGHPRLWDDADQLSRLSEYDSVVLAGVECLSDEQVAALRTYLDAGGTILCTDAVPDRDSMYRPRSDVKPLFERDGAAVVTGPFDRQRESEDESESPLPGALEERGVEPARRTDDADIAVHAHSQSDPDRTVIPLVNYDYDPESDSVSTKSEVRVRLPETADTEAAVRYYSPGETTDLEVAEREGSRRVTVPKLVEWGIIVAAEAPEDLAPETSEGSALDAIEAARASIKQADERDEVTRADLVVGNSKAQAAETAMSFEAYGQAKAAAAEAIDAVGGRVDEGGAEAAEAEGENNDDENVSDEENATGGNRSETDDDTPGFGIGTAVTALGGAAYLLKSQLFGGGGDKKSS
;
A
#
# COMPACT_ATOMS: atom_id res chain seq x y z
N MET A 1 2.66 36.11 -61.20
CA MET A 1 3.86 35.43 -60.67
C MET A 1 3.64 35.37 -59.16
N SER A 2 2.64 34.62 -58.71
CA SER A 2 2.52 33.15 -58.68
C SER A 2 2.91 32.69 -57.27
N GLU A 3 2.01 32.86 -56.29
CA GLU A 3 0.91 31.92 -56.02
C GLU A 3 1.44 30.55 -55.57
N ARG A 4 1.46 30.35 -54.25
CA ARG A 4 0.94 29.15 -53.60
C ARG A 4 0.28 29.59 -52.30
N VAL A 5 -1.06 29.64 -52.32
CA VAL A 5 -1.85 29.51 -51.10
C VAL A 5 -1.78 28.03 -50.72
N ILE A 6 -1.54 27.73 -49.45
CA ILE A 6 -1.85 26.43 -48.88
C ILE A 6 -3.00 26.68 -47.92
N ASP A 7 -4.13 26.08 -48.26
CA ASP A 7 -5.33 26.02 -47.42
C ASP A 7 -5.08 24.90 -46.39
N ILE A 8 -5.35 25.16 -45.11
CA ILE A 8 -5.32 24.14 -44.06
C ILE A 8 -6.68 24.20 -43.39
N SER A 9 -7.55 23.25 -43.74
CA SER A 9 -8.83 23.06 -43.09
C SER A 9 -8.65 22.61 -41.65
N SER A 10 -9.54 23.11 -40.79
CA SER A 10 -9.73 22.56 -39.45
C SER A 10 -10.46 21.22 -39.55
N ASP A 11 -9.71 20.12 -39.43
CA ASP A 11 -10.28 18.79 -39.16
C ASP A 11 -10.07 18.47 -37.67
N SER A 12 -11.13 17.98 -37.03
CA SER A 12 -11.16 17.70 -35.58
C SER A 12 -10.29 16.49 -35.23
N VAL A 13 -9.30 16.68 -34.36
CA VAL A 13 -8.54 15.58 -33.74
C VAL A 13 -9.33 15.09 -32.54
N SER A 14 -10.04 13.96 -32.69
CA SER A 14 -10.49 13.20 -31.53
C SER A 14 -9.28 12.58 -30.83
N ALA A 15 -9.25 12.68 -29.50
CA ALA A 15 -8.29 11.90 -28.71
C ALA A 15 -8.55 10.40 -28.95
N ARG A 16 -7.48 9.61 -28.97
CA ARG A 16 -7.52 8.14 -28.91
C ARG A 16 -6.45 7.68 -27.94
N SER A 17 -6.77 6.69 -27.14
CA SER A 17 -5.95 6.21 -26.02
C SER A 17 -4.56 5.71 -26.46
N ARG A 18 -3.58 5.85 -25.56
CA ARG A 18 -2.15 5.63 -25.85
C ARG A 18 -1.57 4.27 -25.40
N ARG A 19 -2.37 3.22 -25.23
CA ARG A 19 -1.88 1.88 -24.81
C ARG A 19 -1.37 0.98 -25.96
N GLY A 20 -0.90 1.56 -27.08
CA GLY A 20 -0.63 0.80 -28.33
C GLY A 20 0.65 1.16 -29.10
N PHE A 21 1.71 1.66 -28.45
CA PHE A 21 2.92 2.11 -29.18
C PHE A 21 4.28 1.78 -28.55
N LEU A 22 4.47 0.58 -28.01
CA LEU A 22 5.76 0.08 -27.48
C LEU A 22 6.33 -1.13 -28.24
N THR A 23 6.12 -1.23 -29.57
CA THR A 23 6.60 -2.40 -30.35
C THR A 23 7.16 -2.07 -31.73
N ALA A 24 7.68 -0.85 -31.97
CA ALA A 24 8.49 -0.56 -33.17
C ALA A 24 9.33 0.73 -33.10
N LEU A 25 10.55 0.70 -32.53
CA LEU A 25 11.61 1.66 -32.92
C LEU A 25 13.05 1.24 -32.54
N THR A 26 13.50 0.09 -33.01
CA THR A 26 14.95 -0.18 -33.07
C THR A 26 15.62 0.71 -34.12
N SER A 27 16.88 1.09 -33.86
CA SER A 27 17.80 1.84 -34.75
C SER A 27 17.54 3.35 -34.98
N SER A 28 18.07 4.19 -34.08
CA SER A 28 18.68 5.49 -34.43
C SER A 28 19.67 5.93 -33.34
N ALA A 29 20.97 5.69 -33.55
CA ALA A 29 22.01 6.08 -32.62
C ALA A 29 22.49 7.53 -32.89
N GLY A 30 22.48 8.40 -31.88
CA GLY A 30 23.07 9.74 -31.99
C GLY A 30 22.83 10.66 -30.80
N LEU A 31 23.90 10.89 -30.00
CA LEU A 31 24.06 11.99 -29.05
C LEU A 31 23.00 12.13 -27.93
N LEU A 32 23.18 11.34 -26.86
CA LEU A 32 22.99 11.86 -25.51
C LEU A 32 24.36 11.95 -24.82
N ALA A 33 24.62 13.10 -24.21
CA ALA A 33 25.76 13.38 -23.33
C ALA A 33 25.34 14.55 -22.43
N LEU A 34 25.81 14.57 -21.18
CA LEU A 34 25.37 15.43 -20.06
C LEU A 34 24.17 14.91 -19.25
N SER A 35 24.35 13.79 -18.55
CA SER A 35 23.62 13.47 -17.31
C SER A 35 24.46 12.75 -16.23
N ALA A 36 25.75 12.47 -16.50
CA ALA A 36 26.65 11.86 -15.52
C ALA A 36 27.23 12.92 -14.57
N GLY A 37 26.62 13.10 -13.39
CA GLY A 37 26.96 14.22 -12.49
C GLY A 37 26.69 14.08 -10.99
N SER A 38 26.11 12.99 -10.50
CA SER A 38 25.74 12.82 -9.06
C SER A 38 26.22 11.51 -8.42
N GLY A 39 26.75 10.55 -9.17
CA GLY A 39 27.24 9.26 -8.67
C GLY A 39 28.54 9.35 -7.87
N ALA A 40 28.47 9.97 -6.69
CA ALA A 40 29.56 10.16 -5.73
C ALA A 40 29.30 9.50 -4.36
N ALA A 41 28.28 8.65 -4.26
CA ALA A 41 28.20 7.65 -3.21
C ALA A 41 29.50 6.82 -3.15
N SER A 42 29.87 6.39 -1.94
CA SER A 42 30.98 5.46 -1.74
C SER A 42 30.73 4.22 -2.59
N LYS A 43 31.67 3.87 -3.47
CA LYS A 43 31.73 2.50 -3.98
C LYS A 43 32.22 1.61 -2.85
N ASN A 44 31.26 1.16 -2.03
CA ASN A 44 31.52 0.20 -0.96
C ASN A 44 32.33 -0.97 -1.55
N PRO A 45 33.43 -1.37 -0.90
CA PRO A 45 34.39 -2.30 -1.49
C PRO A 45 33.80 -3.72 -1.47
N ARG A 46 32.94 -4.02 -2.47
CA ARG A 46 32.14 -5.26 -2.66
C ARG A 46 32.51 -6.34 -1.66
N THR A 47 31.81 -6.33 -0.52
CA THR A 47 31.85 -7.39 0.50
C THR A 47 31.35 -8.65 -0.17
N GLY A 48 32.28 -9.45 -0.70
CA GLY A 48 32.02 -10.70 -1.41
C GLY A 48 31.58 -11.82 -0.48
N ALA A 49 30.63 -11.53 0.41
CA ALA A 49 29.87 -12.49 1.17
C ALA A 49 29.01 -13.27 0.17
N THR A 50 29.56 -14.36 -0.37
CA THR A 50 28.75 -15.34 -1.10
C THR A 50 27.71 -15.89 -0.14
N LEU A 51 26.48 -15.40 -0.27
CA LEU A 51 25.30 -15.99 0.35
C LEU A 51 25.30 -17.49 0.05
N ARG A 52 24.94 -18.30 1.04
CA ARG A 52 25.29 -19.72 1.03
C ARG A 52 24.34 -20.48 0.12
N ASP A 53 24.93 -21.23 -0.81
CA ASP A 53 24.28 -22.24 -1.65
C ASP A 53 23.42 -23.19 -0.81
N THR A 54 22.14 -22.83 -0.64
CA THR A 54 21.07 -23.58 0.03
C THR A 54 20.24 -24.34 -0.99
N SER A 55 20.90 -25.10 -1.87
CA SER A 55 20.32 -25.82 -3.01
C SER A 55 19.37 -26.99 -2.69
N GLU A 56 18.70 -26.99 -1.53
CA GLU A 56 17.39 -27.64 -1.37
C GLU A 56 16.31 -26.68 -1.91
N GLN A 57 16.38 -26.38 -3.22
CA GLN A 57 15.36 -25.62 -3.94
C GLN A 57 14.01 -26.33 -3.80
N ALA A 58 12.93 -25.56 -3.64
CA ALA A 58 11.59 -26.11 -3.63
C ALA A 58 11.28 -26.81 -4.97
N GLU A 59 10.76 -28.05 -4.92
CA GLU A 59 10.28 -28.77 -6.11
C GLU A 59 8.91 -28.24 -6.60
N THR A 60 8.30 -27.30 -5.87
CA THR A 60 7.06 -26.61 -6.19
C THR A 60 7.31 -25.37 -7.06
N GLU A 61 6.56 -25.25 -8.15
CA GLU A 61 6.55 -24.05 -8.99
C GLU A 61 6.01 -22.86 -8.18
N ILE A 62 6.76 -21.75 -8.16
CA ILE A 62 6.44 -20.58 -7.34
C ILE A 62 5.40 -19.72 -8.09
N PRO A 63 4.20 -19.48 -7.54
CA PRO A 63 3.22 -18.63 -8.20
C PRO A 63 3.76 -17.19 -8.34
N PRO A 64 3.68 -16.55 -9.53
CA PRO A 64 4.13 -15.19 -9.72
C PRO A 64 3.29 -14.20 -8.90
N TYR A 65 3.86 -13.06 -8.55
CA TYR A 65 3.10 -12.00 -7.90
C TYR A 65 2.21 -11.28 -8.94
N PRO A 66 0.92 -11.00 -8.66
CA PRO A 66 0.04 -10.32 -9.61
C PRO A 66 0.28 -8.81 -9.67
N ASP A 67 0.29 -8.21 -10.87
CA ASP A 67 0.52 -6.77 -11.09
C ASP A 67 -0.42 -5.84 -10.28
N ASP A 68 -1.71 -6.19 -10.16
CA ASP A 68 -2.73 -5.47 -9.38
C ASP A 68 -3.43 -6.46 -8.43
N PRO A 69 -2.87 -6.72 -7.24
CA PRO A 69 -3.42 -7.66 -6.26
C PRO A 69 -4.74 -7.13 -5.68
N PHE A 70 -5.86 -7.60 -6.21
CA PHE A 70 -7.18 -7.02 -5.95
C PHE A 70 -7.69 -7.37 -4.55
N ILE A 71 -7.83 -8.66 -4.21
CA ILE A 71 -8.14 -9.09 -2.83
C ILE A 71 -6.90 -9.66 -2.15
N GLN A 72 -6.62 -9.19 -0.92
CA GLN A 72 -5.45 -9.56 -0.13
C GLN A 72 -5.82 -9.81 1.34
N PRO A 73 -6.14 -11.06 1.73
CA PRO A 73 -6.32 -11.40 3.13
C PRO A 73 -4.99 -11.35 3.88
N ALA A 74 -4.95 -10.61 4.98
CA ALA A 74 -3.81 -10.49 5.88
C ALA A 74 -3.97 -11.32 7.14
N PHE A 75 -2.93 -12.09 7.47
CA PHE A 75 -2.93 -13.00 8.63
C PHE A 75 -1.88 -12.61 9.68
N GLY A 76 -2.36 -12.37 10.90
CA GLY A 76 -1.61 -12.66 12.11
C GLY A 76 -1.46 -14.18 12.31
N ILE A 77 -0.38 -14.59 12.97
CA ILE A 77 -0.09 -16.00 13.26
C ILE A 77 -1.15 -16.67 14.16
N GLN A 78 -1.88 -15.89 14.97
CA GLN A 78 -2.86 -16.36 15.94
C GLN A 78 -3.89 -17.30 15.29
N TYR A 79 -4.37 -16.93 14.10
CA TYR A 79 -5.32 -17.69 13.28
C TYR A 79 -4.79 -19.08 12.89
N LEU A 80 -3.53 -19.15 12.48
CA LEU A 80 -2.90 -20.38 11.98
C LEU A 80 -2.35 -21.28 13.09
N LEU A 81 -2.35 -20.83 14.36
CA LEU A 81 -1.87 -21.60 15.50
C LEU A 81 -2.94 -21.91 16.56
N GLY A 82 -4.14 -21.31 16.52
CA GLY A 82 -5.20 -21.56 17.49
C GLY A 82 -4.78 -21.21 18.92
N TRP A 83 -4.42 -19.96 19.16
CA TRP A 83 -3.86 -19.52 20.45
C TRP A 83 -4.94 -19.41 21.54
N GLU A 84 -5.28 -20.55 22.16
CA GLU A 84 -6.26 -20.71 23.27
C GLU A 84 -6.13 -19.66 24.40
N ASN A 85 -4.92 -19.12 24.64
CA ASN A 85 -4.67 -18.11 25.67
C ASN A 85 -5.12 -16.69 25.28
N PHE A 86 -5.60 -16.49 24.05
CA PHE A 86 -5.95 -15.18 23.46
C PHE A 86 -7.42 -15.12 22.98
N GLY A 87 -8.27 -16.05 23.43
CA GLY A 87 -9.71 -16.11 23.11
C GLY A 87 -10.06 -17.10 22.00
N TRP A 88 -9.23 -17.14 20.95
CA TRP A 88 -9.43 -17.94 19.73
C TRP A 88 -9.66 -19.44 19.99
N GLU A 89 -10.73 -19.98 19.40
CA GLU A 89 -10.89 -21.42 19.21
C GLU A 89 -9.96 -21.92 18.08
N ALA A 90 -9.70 -23.23 18.06
CA ALA A 90 -8.79 -23.84 17.09
C ALA A 90 -9.54 -24.29 15.82
N ALA A 91 -9.70 -23.38 14.87
CA ALA A 91 -10.11 -23.71 13.51
C ALA A 91 -9.16 -24.76 12.89
N SER A 92 -9.70 -25.70 12.11
CA SER A 92 -8.86 -26.69 11.41
C SER A 92 -8.27 -26.08 10.14
N ASN A 93 -7.19 -26.68 9.63
CA ASN A 93 -6.60 -26.28 8.35
C ASN A 93 -7.63 -26.26 7.21
N GLY A 94 -8.66 -27.11 7.24
CA GLY A 94 -9.72 -27.12 6.22
C GLY A 94 -10.62 -25.88 6.33
N ASP A 95 -11.09 -25.58 7.54
CA ASP A 95 -11.97 -24.41 7.79
C ASP A 95 -11.23 -23.10 7.46
N ILE A 96 -9.93 -23.03 7.76
CA ILE A 96 -9.03 -21.93 7.37
C ILE A 96 -8.92 -21.84 5.84
N GLN A 97 -8.68 -22.95 5.14
CA GLN A 97 -8.58 -22.95 3.67
C GLN A 97 -9.91 -22.53 3.01
N GLU A 98 -11.04 -23.06 3.47
CA GLU A 98 -12.38 -22.75 2.98
C GLU A 98 -12.74 -21.27 3.23
N THR A 99 -12.45 -20.75 4.42
CA THR A 99 -12.66 -19.32 4.77
C THR A 99 -11.81 -18.39 3.92
N VAL A 100 -10.53 -18.73 3.71
CA VAL A 100 -9.60 -17.91 2.91
C VAL A 100 -9.97 -17.91 1.43
N LEU A 101 -10.25 -19.08 0.85
CA LEU A 101 -10.65 -19.20 -0.56
C LEU A 101 -12.00 -18.52 -0.83
N GLY A 102 -12.92 -18.51 0.14
CA GLY A 102 -14.21 -17.83 0.06
C GLY A 102 -14.12 -16.30 -0.05
N LEU A 103 -12.94 -15.70 0.15
CA LEU A 103 -12.68 -14.27 -0.06
C LEU A 103 -12.03 -13.96 -1.42
N HIS A 104 -11.87 -14.97 -2.28
CA HIS A 104 -11.28 -14.85 -3.62
C HIS A 104 -9.89 -14.15 -3.66
N PRO A 105 -8.93 -14.54 -2.82
CA PRO A 105 -7.59 -13.93 -2.78
C PRO A 105 -6.86 -14.04 -4.12
N ASP A 106 -6.22 -12.94 -4.53
CA ASP A 106 -5.16 -12.98 -5.56
C ASP A 106 -3.79 -13.29 -4.93
N VAL A 107 -3.59 -12.99 -3.63
CA VAL A 107 -2.35 -13.19 -2.87
C VAL A 107 -2.63 -13.34 -1.38
N LEU A 108 -1.83 -14.13 -0.66
CA LEU A 108 -1.87 -14.22 0.81
C LEU A 108 -0.85 -13.26 1.44
N ALA A 109 -1.33 -12.31 2.24
CA ALA A 109 -0.47 -11.35 2.92
C ALA A 109 -0.17 -11.79 4.36
N PHE A 110 1.10 -11.86 4.76
CA PHE A 110 1.47 -12.17 6.13
C PHE A 110 1.99 -10.91 6.84
N ASP A 111 1.17 -10.33 7.74
CA ASP A 111 1.54 -9.20 8.63
C ASP A 111 2.47 -9.64 9.78
N GLN A 112 3.24 -10.70 9.53
CA GLN A 112 4.16 -11.32 10.45
C GLN A 112 5.58 -10.94 10.04
N LEU A 113 6.10 -9.90 10.70
CA LEU A 113 7.44 -9.41 10.45
C LEU A 113 8.49 -10.42 10.94
N LEU A 114 9.44 -10.73 10.08
CA LEU A 114 10.61 -11.56 10.36
C LEU A 114 11.42 -11.00 11.53
N LYS A 115 12.05 -11.90 12.30
CA LYS A 115 13.00 -11.56 13.36
C LYS A 115 14.28 -12.38 13.20
N TYR A 116 15.41 -11.76 13.53
CA TYR A 116 16.69 -12.44 13.63
C TYR A 116 16.85 -13.09 15.00
N GLU A 117 17.43 -14.30 15.04
CA GLU A 117 17.93 -14.99 16.23
C GLU A 117 19.22 -15.73 15.85
N TYR A 118 20.31 -15.53 16.61
CA TYR A 118 21.62 -16.16 16.40
C TYR A 118 22.21 -15.98 14.98
N GLY A 119 22.02 -14.80 14.39
CA GLY A 119 22.52 -14.44 13.07
C GLY A 119 21.74 -15.05 11.89
N ARG A 120 20.50 -15.50 12.13
CA ARG A 120 19.61 -16.06 11.10
C ARG A 120 18.20 -15.55 11.30
N ILE A 121 17.39 -15.61 10.25
CA ILE A 121 15.94 -15.52 10.35
C ILE A 121 15.42 -16.69 11.21
N ASP A 122 14.50 -16.43 12.15
CA ASP A 122 13.94 -17.46 13.04
C ASP A 122 12.97 -18.42 12.31
N ASP A 123 13.53 -19.44 11.67
CA ASP A 123 12.81 -20.57 11.06
C ASP A 123 12.12 -21.49 12.10
N SER A 124 12.54 -21.41 13.37
CA SER A 124 12.00 -22.24 14.46
C SER A 124 10.59 -21.81 14.86
N PHE A 125 10.21 -20.57 14.52
CA PHE A 125 8.88 -20.03 14.73
C PHE A 125 7.87 -20.71 13.78
N ARG A 126 7.13 -21.67 14.33
CA ARG A 126 6.17 -22.55 13.61
C ARG A 126 5.09 -21.85 12.77
N GLY A 127 4.97 -20.52 12.87
CA GLY A 127 4.15 -19.68 12.01
C GLY A 127 4.61 -19.68 10.56
N TYR A 128 5.86 -19.25 10.29
CA TYR A 128 6.34 -19.02 8.92
C TYR A 128 6.19 -20.25 8.02
N ARG A 129 6.53 -21.43 8.53
CA ARG A 129 6.35 -22.68 7.78
C ARG A 129 4.86 -23.06 7.59
N ARG A 130 3.96 -22.71 8.52
CA ARG A 130 2.51 -22.90 8.33
C ARG A 130 1.90 -21.87 7.38
N GLN A 131 2.41 -20.64 7.39
CA GLN A 131 2.04 -19.56 6.48
C GLN A 131 2.42 -19.94 5.04
N PHE A 132 3.70 -20.29 4.82
CA PHE A 132 4.16 -20.77 3.52
C PHE A 132 3.40 -22.02 3.06
N THR A 133 3.31 -23.06 3.90
CA THR A 133 2.58 -24.28 3.52
C THR A 133 1.06 -24.07 3.36
N LEU A 134 0.45 -23.02 3.92
CA LEU A 134 -0.92 -22.64 3.54
C LEU A 134 -0.97 -22.13 2.10
N ALA A 135 -0.03 -21.26 1.72
CA ALA A 135 0.08 -20.73 0.36
C ALA A 135 0.36 -21.84 -0.67
N GLU A 136 1.30 -22.76 -0.37
CA GLU A 136 1.59 -23.95 -1.19
C GLU A 136 0.32 -24.81 -1.41
N ASN A 137 -0.43 -25.10 -0.34
CA ASN A 137 -1.65 -25.92 -0.44
C ASN A 137 -2.83 -25.21 -1.12
N LEU A 138 -2.78 -23.89 -1.25
CA LEU A 138 -3.80 -23.10 -1.95
C LEU A 138 -3.40 -22.70 -3.38
N ASN A 139 -2.15 -22.99 -3.78
CA ASN A 139 -1.53 -22.51 -5.02
C ASN A 139 -1.65 -20.99 -5.21
N LEU A 140 -1.35 -20.23 -4.15
CA LEU A 140 -1.41 -18.76 -4.14
C LEU A 140 -0.01 -18.17 -3.89
N PRO A 141 0.32 -17.02 -4.51
CA PRO A 141 1.50 -16.26 -4.13
C PRO A 141 1.37 -15.76 -2.68
N ALA A 142 2.52 -15.59 -2.02
CA ALA A 142 2.58 -15.16 -0.64
C ALA A 142 3.56 -14.00 -0.44
N THR A 143 3.25 -13.11 0.52
CA THR A 143 4.18 -12.07 0.97
C THR A 143 4.88 -12.50 2.26
N SER A 144 6.19 -12.31 2.34
CA SER A 144 6.88 -12.19 3.63
C SER A 144 7.19 -10.72 3.90
N GLY A 145 7.81 -10.39 5.03
CA GLY A 145 8.23 -9.02 5.30
C GLY A 145 9.06 -8.85 6.56
N MET A 146 9.83 -7.77 6.62
CA MET A 146 10.71 -7.46 7.75
C MET A 146 10.55 -6.01 8.17
N ASN A 147 10.63 -5.76 9.48
CA ASN A 147 10.86 -4.42 9.98
C ASN A 147 12.37 -4.17 10.10
N VAL A 148 12.87 -3.08 9.52
CA VAL A 148 14.32 -2.80 9.45
C VAL A 148 14.94 -2.32 10.76
N HIS A 149 14.13 -2.06 11.80
CA HIS A 149 14.64 -1.76 13.13
C HIS A 149 15.37 -2.96 13.76
N ILE A 150 16.30 -2.64 14.67
CA ILE A 150 16.98 -3.63 15.51
C ILE A 150 16.60 -3.46 16.99
N GLU A 151 16.59 -4.54 17.76
CA GLU A 151 16.37 -4.50 19.22
C GLU A 151 17.45 -3.67 19.94
N THR A 152 17.06 -2.81 20.90
CA THR A 152 17.99 -1.87 21.59
C THR A 152 18.71 -2.44 22.82
N ASP A 153 18.35 -3.63 23.29
CA ASP A 153 19.04 -4.30 24.38
C ASP A 153 20.31 -4.98 23.85
N GLU A 154 21.47 -4.57 24.35
CA GLU A 154 22.80 -5.02 23.91
C GLU A 154 22.98 -6.56 23.93
N GLU A 155 22.47 -7.26 24.95
CA GLU A 155 22.63 -8.73 25.04
C GLU A 155 21.81 -9.42 23.94
N LYS A 156 20.57 -8.97 23.72
CA LYS A 156 19.75 -9.45 22.60
C LYS A 156 20.32 -9.01 21.24
N ALA A 157 20.78 -7.77 21.10
CA ALA A 157 21.29 -7.23 19.83
C ALA A 157 22.51 -8.04 19.35
N GLN A 158 23.49 -8.26 20.24
CA GLN A 158 24.63 -9.13 19.96
C GLN A 158 24.18 -10.58 19.68
N SER A 159 23.19 -11.09 20.43
CA SER A 159 22.67 -12.45 20.21
C SER A 159 21.93 -12.61 18.87
N ARG A 160 21.29 -11.56 18.35
CA ARG A 160 20.49 -11.62 17.12
C ARG A 160 21.29 -11.29 15.87
N TYR A 161 22.00 -10.17 15.88
CA TYR A 161 22.65 -9.59 14.71
C TYR A 161 24.18 -9.68 14.75
N GLY A 162 24.77 -9.90 15.93
CA GLY A 162 26.23 -10.01 16.12
C GLY A 162 26.93 -10.97 15.14
N PRO A 163 26.42 -12.19 14.89
CA PRO A 163 27.05 -13.09 13.92
C PRO A 163 26.97 -12.61 12.46
N VAL A 164 26.00 -11.76 12.11
CA VAL A 164 25.93 -11.12 10.78
C VAL A 164 27.01 -10.03 10.68
N ALA A 165 27.12 -9.17 11.71
CA ALA A 165 28.17 -8.16 11.79
C ALA A 165 29.58 -8.78 11.77
N GLU A 166 29.78 -9.93 12.42
CA GLU A 166 31.02 -10.71 12.42
C GLU A 166 31.31 -11.38 11.06
N GLU A 167 30.29 -11.89 10.34
CA GLU A 167 30.47 -12.56 9.03
C GLU A 167 30.67 -11.55 7.88
N SER A 168 29.96 -10.42 7.89
CA SER A 168 30.15 -9.30 6.95
C SER A 168 31.40 -8.47 7.25
N GLY A 169 31.82 -8.38 8.52
CA GLY A 169 32.99 -7.60 8.94
C GLY A 169 32.77 -6.10 8.84
N TRP A 170 31.68 -5.59 9.42
CA TRP A 170 31.32 -4.16 9.34
C TRP A 170 32.41 -3.24 9.92
N GLU A 171 32.85 -2.27 9.12
CA GLU A 171 33.79 -1.21 9.50
C GLU A 171 33.12 0.17 9.40
N PHE A 172 33.41 1.04 10.36
CA PHE A 172 33.09 2.46 10.30
C PHE A 172 33.82 3.19 9.16
N PRO A 173 33.40 4.40 8.78
CA PRO A 173 34.02 5.17 7.69
C PRO A 173 35.50 5.56 7.88
N ASP A 174 36.07 5.35 9.08
CA ASP A 174 37.50 5.53 9.38
C ASP A 174 38.31 4.22 9.37
N GLY A 175 37.68 3.08 9.09
CA GLY A 175 38.28 1.75 9.13
C GLY A 175 38.39 1.15 10.54
N THR A 176 37.66 1.68 11.53
CA THR A 176 37.50 1.00 12.83
C THR A 176 36.37 -0.03 12.76
N PRO A 177 36.55 -1.28 13.24
CA PRO A 177 35.46 -2.26 13.27
C PRO A 177 34.27 -1.78 14.10
N VAL A 178 33.07 -2.22 13.71
CA VAL A 178 31.89 -2.26 14.58
C VAL A 178 32.15 -3.28 15.70
N GLU A 179 31.88 -2.91 16.95
CA GLU A 179 32.04 -3.80 18.13
C GLU A 179 30.68 -4.29 18.68
N SER A 180 29.57 -3.57 18.43
CA SER A 180 28.19 -4.00 18.72
C SER A 180 27.25 -3.70 17.54
N PRO A 181 26.24 -4.53 17.23
CA PRO A 181 25.20 -4.18 16.27
C PRO A 181 24.48 -2.85 16.56
N LEU A 182 24.50 -2.34 17.80
CA LEU A 182 23.95 -1.01 18.10
C LEU A 182 24.78 0.14 17.49
N ASP A 183 26.02 -0.11 17.06
CA ASP A 183 26.89 0.85 16.37
C ASP A 183 26.35 1.29 15.00
N ILE A 184 25.39 0.58 14.40
CA ILE A 184 24.76 0.98 13.12
C ILE A 184 23.56 1.91 13.30
N LEU A 185 23.15 2.20 14.52
CA LEU A 185 22.01 3.09 14.79
C LEU A 185 22.28 4.52 14.34
N GLY A 186 21.20 5.20 13.91
CA GLY A 186 21.21 6.65 13.78
C GLY A 186 21.24 7.31 15.15
N GLU A 187 21.81 8.51 15.25
CA GLU A 187 21.89 9.33 16.46
C GLU A 187 21.00 10.58 16.30
N THR A 188 20.33 10.98 17.37
CA THR A 188 19.68 12.31 17.49
C THR A 188 20.72 13.43 17.58
N PHE A 189 20.29 14.70 17.53
CA PHE A 189 21.21 15.84 17.67
C PHE A 189 21.97 15.87 19.02
N ASP A 190 21.45 15.24 20.07
CA ASP A 190 22.15 15.11 21.36
C ASP A 190 23.09 13.89 21.44
N GLY A 191 23.11 13.03 20.41
CA GLY A 191 23.91 11.80 20.37
C GLY A 191 23.24 10.58 21.01
N GLU A 192 22.00 10.70 21.49
CA GLU A 192 21.19 9.54 21.92
C GLU A 192 20.68 8.78 20.69
N PRO A 193 20.68 7.44 20.65
CA PRO A 193 20.24 6.68 19.48
C PRO A 193 18.77 6.94 19.12
N HIS A 194 18.45 6.95 17.83
CA HIS A 194 17.07 6.98 17.35
C HIS A 194 16.37 5.66 17.71
N GLN A 195 15.33 5.75 18.53
CA GLN A 195 14.56 4.61 19.06
C GLN A 195 13.06 4.87 18.99
N THR A 196 12.27 3.80 19.00
CA THR A 196 10.81 3.86 19.13
C THR A 196 10.34 2.86 20.18
N GLU A 197 9.54 3.35 21.12
CA GLU A 197 8.77 2.54 22.07
C GLU A 197 7.49 2.02 21.40
N PHE A 198 7.34 0.70 21.27
CA PHE A 198 6.05 0.04 21.11
C PHE A 198 5.50 -0.38 22.49
N GLU A 199 4.26 -0.86 22.56
CA GLU A 199 3.69 -1.37 23.83
C GLU A 199 4.41 -2.61 24.41
N PHE A 200 5.24 -3.29 23.61
CA PHE A 200 5.85 -4.59 23.94
C PHE A 200 7.38 -4.65 23.79
N GLU A 201 8.00 -3.81 22.94
CA GLU A 201 9.46 -3.75 22.76
C GLU A 201 9.91 -2.34 22.34
N THR A 202 11.18 -2.00 22.60
CA THR A 202 11.81 -0.75 22.13
C THR A 202 12.82 -1.14 21.05
N LEU A 203 12.66 -0.59 19.84
CA LEU A 203 13.55 -0.88 18.72
C LEU A 203 14.26 0.39 18.25
N GLY A 204 15.52 0.24 17.84
CA GLY A 204 16.38 1.30 17.31
C GLY A 204 16.33 1.36 15.79
N THR A 205 16.49 2.56 15.24
CA THR A 205 16.51 2.82 13.80
C THR A 205 17.96 2.84 13.30
N PRO A 206 18.39 1.89 12.44
CA PRO A 206 19.67 1.97 11.76
C PRO A 206 19.82 3.26 10.94
N SER A 207 21.04 3.77 10.84
CA SER A 207 21.36 4.80 9.85
C SER A 207 21.33 4.18 8.45
N VAL A 208 20.63 4.82 7.50
CA VAL A 208 20.66 4.41 6.08
C VAL A 208 22.06 4.52 5.47
N PHE A 209 22.96 5.28 6.10
CA PHE A 209 24.37 5.40 5.70
C PHE A 209 25.27 4.32 6.32
N ALA A 210 24.75 3.45 7.19
CA ALA A 210 25.47 2.30 7.73
C ALA A 210 25.21 1.04 6.86
N PRO A 211 26.23 0.39 6.28
CA PRO A 211 26.04 -0.75 5.36
C PRO A 211 25.22 -1.90 5.96
N GLY A 212 25.35 -2.15 7.26
CA GLY A 212 24.59 -3.19 7.97
C GLY A 212 23.07 -3.00 7.96
N SER A 213 22.56 -1.79 7.73
CA SER A 213 21.12 -1.54 7.58
C SER A 213 20.56 -2.22 6.33
N LEU A 214 21.30 -2.12 5.22
CA LEU A 214 20.93 -2.70 3.92
C LEU A 214 21.21 -4.20 3.91
N GLU A 215 22.36 -4.64 4.42
CA GLU A 215 22.74 -6.05 4.43
C GLU A 215 21.76 -6.93 5.24
N LEU A 216 21.22 -6.42 6.35
CA LEU A 216 20.18 -7.14 7.12
C LEU A 216 18.88 -7.31 6.32
N LEU A 217 18.43 -6.27 5.60
CA LEU A 217 17.22 -6.38 4.78
C LEU A 217 17.44 -7.28 3.55
N LEU A 218 18.59 -7.18 2.88
CA LEU A 218 18.91 -8.04 1.73
C LEU A 218 19.01 -9.51 2.14
N ASN A 219 19.70 -9.81 3.24
CA ASN A 219 19.78 -11.16 3.79
C ASN A 219 18.38 -11.74 4.08
N ALA A 220 17.50 -10.94 4.70
CA ALA A 220 16.12 -11.34 4.93
C ALA A 220 15.33 -11.58 3.63
N THR A 221 15.42 -10.65 2.68
CA THR A 221 14.66 -10.68 1.42
C THR A 221 15.06 -11.87 0.55
N VAL A 222 16.36 -12.05 0.32
CA VAL A 222 16.91 -13.14 -0.51
C VAL A 222 16.47 -14.50 0.04
N THR A 223 16.64 -14.74 1.34
CA THR A 223 16.25 -16.03 1.95
C THR A 223 14.74 -16.29 1.84
N GLN A 224 13.86 -15.28 1.83
CA GLN A 224 12.43 -15.51 1.59
C GLN A 224 12.10 -15.82 0.13
N PHE A 225 12.72 -15.13 -0.83
CA PHE A 225 12.53 -15.43 -2.25
C PHE A 225 13.12 -16.79 -2.65
N GLU A 226 14.25 -17.19 -2.05
CA GLU A 226 14.78 -18.57 -2.13
C GLU A 226 13.83 -19.61 -1.50
N SER A 227 13.15 -19.24 -0.41
CA SER A 227 12.13 -20.08 0.26
C SER A 227 10.81 -20.17 -0.50
N GLY A 228 10.67 -19.51 -1.66
CA GLY A 228 9.48 -19.58 -2.51
C GLY A 228 8.43 -18.49 -2.30
N TYR A 229 8.71 -17.44 -1.52
CA TYR A 229 7.84 -16.26 -1.48
C TYR A 229 7.91 -15.45 -2.79
N SER A 230 6.86 -14.65 -3.05
CA SER A 230 6.74 -13.81 -4.25
C SER A 230 6.55 -12.33 -3.93
N GLY A 231 6.09 -11.97 -2.72
CA GLY A 231 6.09 -10.58 -2.26
C GLY A 231 7.03 -10.37 -1.08
N PHE A 232 7.67 -9.20 -0.99
CA PHE A 232 8.39 -8.78 0.21
C PHE A 232 7.97 -7.38 0.67
N PHE A 233 7.50 -7.30 1.91
CA PHE A 233 7.11 -6.07 2.59
C PHE A 233 8.24 -5.53 3.47
N VAL A 234 8.64 -4.28 3.24
CA VAL A 234 9.60 -3.56 4.08
C VAL A 234 8.86 -2.62 5.03
N ASP A 235 8.77 -3.00 6.30
CA ASP A 235 8.21 -2.11 7.34
C ASP A 235 9.31 -1.19 7.90
N GLY A 236 9.00 0.10 7.96
CA GLY A 236 9.71 1.06 8.79
C GLY A 236 11.06 1.59 8.32
N VAL A 237 11.16 1.98 7.04
CA VAL A 237 12.41 2.51 6.47
C VAL A 237 12.71 3.96 6.90
N GLY A 238 13.93 4.44 6.66
CA GLY A 238 14.53 5.67 7.20
C GLY A 238 13.65 6.93 7.20
N VAL A 239 13.95 7.84 8.15
CA VAL A 239 13.15 9.01 8.56
C VAL A 239 11.76 8.70 9.12
N PHE A 240 11.06 7.61 8.77
CA PHE A 240 9.71 7.31 9.31
C PHE A 240 9.67 7.30 10.85
N ARG A 241 10.80 6.93 11.47
CA ARG A 241 11.10 6.97 12.91
C ARG A 241 12.59 7.24 13.21
N LEU A 242 13.25 8.02 12.36
CA LEU A 242 14.26 8.91 12.93
C LEU A 242 13.44 10.08 13.50
N HIS A 243 13.53 10.36 14.80
CA HIS A 243 12.73 11.40 15.46
C HIS A 243 13.36 12.79 15.23
N GLY A 244 13.54 13.11 13.94
CA GLY A 244 14.41 14.15 13.41
C GLY A 244 15.57 13.55 12.63
N LEU A 245 16.51 14.39 12.19
CA LEU A 245 17.64 13.98 11.33
C LEU A 245 18.62 13.04 12.06
N ASP A 246 19.34 12.20 11.31
CA ASP A 246 20.47 11.40 11.84
C ASP A 246 21.74 12.27 11.94
N PHE A 247 22.41 12.23 13.10
CA PHE A 247 23.70 12.86 13.36
C PHE A 247 24.81 11.85 13.70
N SER A 248 24.60 10.58 13.39
CA SER A 248 25.57 9.50 13.63
C SER A 248 26.90 9.73 12.93
N ARG A 249 27.94 9.02 13.37
CA ARG A 249 29.23 8.99 12.65
C ARG A 249 29.15 8.38 11.24
N TRP A 250 28.01 7.78 10.86
CA TRP A 250 27.68 7.40 9.48
C TRP A 250 27.18 8.61 8.68
N ALA A 251 26.06 9.22 9.08
CA ALA A 251 25.47 10.38 8.41
C ALA A 251 26.44 11.58 8.30
N ARG A 252 27.20 11.87 9.36
CA ARG A 252 28.27 12.90 9.32
C ARG A 252 29.44 12.55 8.40
N SER A 253 29.64 11.28 8.05
CA SER A 253 30.65 10.89 7.05
C SER A 253 30.11 10.90 5.63
N ALA A 254 28.85 10.51 5.43
CA ALA A 254 28.13 10.66 4.17
C ALA A 254 28.08 12.13 3.75
N PHE A 255 27.69 13.04 4.65
CA PHE A 255 27.57 14.46 4.33
C PHE A 255 28.91 15.14 4.01
N ARG A 256 30.00 14.79 4.71
CA ARG A 256 31.36 15.24 4.35
C ARG A 256 31.80 14.76 2.97
N SER A 257 31.30 13.59 2.53
CA SER A 257 31.53 13.05 1.19
C SER A 257 30.68 13.77 0.14
N HIS A 258 29.40 14.03 0.45
CA HIS A 258 28.49 14.86 -0.36
C HIS A 258 29.06 16.27 -0.58
N LEU A 259 29.41 16.98 0.50
CA LEU A 259 30.09 18.28 0.44
C LEU A 259 31.37 18.20 -0.40
N GLY A 260 32.14 17.11 -0.32
CA GLY A 260 33.33 16.86 -1.14
C GLY A 260 33.05 16.71 -2.66
N SER A 261 31.80 16.42 -3.05
CA SER A 261 31.36 16.37 -4.45
C SER A 261 30.86 17.71 -5.00
N LEU A 262 30.49 18.66 -4.12
CA LEU A 262 29.90 19.93 -4.51
C LEU A 262 30.91 20.87 -5.17
N SER A 263 30.39 21.79 -5.99
CA SER A 263 31.22 22.84 -6.61
C SER A 263 31.79 23.81 -5.57
N GLY A 264 32.99 24.35 -5.84
CA GLY A 264 33.62 25.35 -4.96
C GLY A 264 32.78 26.62 -4.77
N ASP A 265 31.96 27.00 -5.76
CA ASP A 265 31.02 28.11 -5.62
C ASP A 265 29.89 27.76 -4.62
N LYS A 266 29.34 26.54 -4.68
CA LYS A 266 28.33 26.03 -3.72
C LYS A 266 28.90 25.95 -2.30
N LEU A 267 30.10 25.38 -2.13
CA LEU A 267 30.81 25.36 -0.85
C LEU A 267 31.09 26.77 -0.30
N SER A 268 31.44 27.72 -1.18
CA SER A 268 31.57 29.13 -0.81
C SER A 268 30.25 29.81 -0.41
N THR A 269 29.08 29.28 -0.81
CA THR A 269 27.78 29.77 -0.28
C THR A 269 27.43 29.20 1.10
N PHE A 270 28.10 28.13 1.52
CA PHE A 270 27.98 27.54 2.86
C PHE A 270 29.04 28.05 3.86
N GLY A 271 30.15 28.62 3.36
CA GLY A 271 31.31 28.95 4.18
C GLY A 271 32.21 27.75 4.50
N VAL A 272 32.11 26.66 3.73
CA VAL A 272 32.87 25.42 3.94
C VAL A 272 34.18 25.47 3.15
N ASP A 273 35.29 25.79 3.83
CA ASP A 273 36.64 25.82 3.24
C ASP A 273 37.23 24.40 3.00
N ASP A 274 36.89 23.43 3.85
CA ASP A 274 37.32 22.03 3.75
C ASP A 274 36.18 21.05 4.12
N PRO A 275 35.55 20.39 3.13
CA PRO A 275 34.53 19.37 3.35
C PRO A 275 34.95 18.19 4.23
N GLN A 276 36.24 17.87 4.33
CA GLN A 276 36.69 16.64 5.01
C GLN A 276 36.82 16.79 6.53
N SER A 277 36.97 18.03 7.01
CA SER A 277 37.00 18.37 8.44
C SER A 277 35.72 19.06 8.95
N PHE A 278 34.71 19.23 8.09
CA PHE A 278 33.44 19.87 8.45
C PHE A 278 32.54 18.95 9.30
N ASP A 279 32.12 19.38 10.49
CA ASP A 279 31.07 18.72 11.27
C ASP A 279 29.81 19.62 11.32
N VAL A 280 28.69 19.08 10.81
CA VAL A 280 27.40 19.79 10.75
C VAL A 280 26.75 19.99 12.12
N HIS A 281 27.01 19.11 13.08
CA HIS A 281 26.48 19.20 14.45
C HIS A 281 27.22 20.26 15.28
N GLU A 282 28.54 20.41 15.06
CA GLU A 282 29.30 21.55 15.58
C GLU A 282 28.85 22.85 14.91
N TYR A 283 28.73 22.86 13.57
CA TYR A 283 28.29 24.03 12.80
C TYR A 283 26.92 24.58 13.24
N LEU A 284 25.89 23.74 13.35
CA LEU A 284 24.54 24.19 13.71
C LEU A 284 24.54 24.81 15.12
N ARG A 285 25.24 24.20 16.08
CA ARG A 285 25.33 24.73 17.45
C ARG A 285 26.21 25.99 17.55
N GLU A 286 27.28 26.12 16.75
CA GLU A 286 28.09 27.36 16.73
C GLU A 286 27.35 28.55 16.10
N ASN A 287 26.39 28.31 15.19
CA ASN A 287 25.60 29.36 14.53
C ASN A 287 24.29 29.70 15.27
N GLY A 288 23.93 28.97 16.32
CA GLY A 288 22.67 29.16 17.06
C GLY A 288 21.46 28.61 16.30
N LEU A 289 21.61 27.41 15.74
CA LEU A 289 20.63 26.69 14.92
C LEU A 289 20.33 25.29 15.49
N ALA A 290 20.64 25.06 16.77
CA ALA A 290 20.38 23.79 17.45
C ALA A 290 18.89 23.67 17.86
N PRO A 291 18.39 22.46 18.21
CA PRO A 291 17.06 22.24 18.77
C PRO A 291 16.63 23.21 19.87
N GLU A 292 17.59 23.67 20.69
CA GLU A 292 17.35 24.57 21.81
C GLU A 292 17.35 26.09 21.48
N ASP A 293 17.58 26.48 20.22
CA ASP A 293 17.73 27.89 19.79
C ASP A 293 16.43 28.50 19.18
N ASP A 294 16.19 29.79 19.43
CA ASP A 294 15.04 30.57 18.91
C ASP A 294 15.06 30.82 17.37
N ALA A 295 16.07 30.34 16.63
CA ALA A 295 16.28 30.69 15.22
C ALA A 295 15.86 29.56 14.27
N ASP A 296 15.08 29.87 13.25
CA ASP A 296 14.60 28.90 12.27
C ASP A 296 15.76 28.38 11.37
N PRO A 297 16.22 27.12 11.52
CA PRO A 297 17.32 26.58 10.71
C PRO A 297 16.92 26.38 9.24
N ARG A 298 15.63 26.41 8.88
CA ARG A 298 15.17 26.32 7.49
C ARG A 298 15.56 27.54 6.66
N GLU A 299 15.97 28.64 7.30
CA GLU A 299 16.58 29.79 6.64
C GLU A 299 18.08 29.61 6.34
N ASP A 300 18.75 28.62 6.94
CA ASP A 300 20.18 28.36 6.77
C ASP A 300 20.49 27.47 5.53
N PRO A 301 21.50 27.81 4.71
CA PRO A 301 21.80 27.04 3.50
C PRO A 301 22.47 25.68 3.77
N VAL A 302 23.15 25.46 4.90
CA VAL A 302 23.76 24.17 5.25
C VAL A 302 22.72 23.23 5.84
N PHE A 303 21.85 23.69 6.76
CA PHE A 303 20.77 22.87 7.31
C PHE A 303 19.88 22.29 6.19
N ARG A 304 19.45 23.14 5.24
CA ARG A 304 18.64 22.69 4.09
C ARG A 304 19.36 21.68 3.19
N GLU A 305 20.68 21.81 3.04
CA GLU A 305 21.47 20.84 2.29
C GLU A 305 21.62 19.51 3.05
N TYR A 306 21.74 19.57 4.39
CA TYR A 306 21.79 18.38 5.24
C TYR A 306 20.47 17.61 5.23
N LEU A 307 19.35 18.32 5.40
CA LEU A 307 18.01 17.74 5.39
C LEU A 307 17.71 17.02 4.07
N LEU A 308 17.99 17.66 2.93
CA LEU A 308 17.83 16.99 1.63
C LEU A 308 18.79 15.83 1.44
N HIS A 309 20.03 15.93 1.92
CA HIS A 309 20.98 14.81 1.87
C HIS A 309 20.53 13.60 2.71
N GLN A 310 19.83 13.80 3.83
CA GLN A 310 19.19 12.70 4.57
C GLN A 310 18.11 12.01 3.73
N HIS A 311 17.24 12.77 3.06
CA HIS A 311 16.21 12.22 2.18
C HIS A 311 16.78 11.50 0.96
N GLU A 312 17.75 12.11 0.26
CA GLU A 312 18.52 11.48 -0.85
C GLU A 312 19.24 10.20 -0.40
N GLY A 313 19.67 10.12 0.86
CA GLY A 313 20.29 8.93 1.43
C GLY A 313 19.33 7.77 1.69
N ILE A 314 18.04 8.04 1.90
CA ILE A 314 16.98 7.03 2.04
C ILE A 314 16.55 6.53 0.67
N ASP A 315 16.43 7.46 -0.28
CA ASP A 315 16.10 7.19 -1.68
C ASP A 315 17.15 6.27 -2.31
N GLY A 316 18.43 6.67 -2.25
CA GLY A 316 19.55 5.86 -2.74
C GLY A 316 19.73 4.51 -2.01
N TRP A 317 19.30 4.40 -0.74
CA TRP A 317 19.28 3.11 -0.02
C TRP A 317 18.22 2.15 -0.57
N PHE A 318 17.07 2.68 -1.01
CA PHE A 318 16.04 1.91 -1.70
C PHE A 318 16.41 1.61 -3.16
N GLU A 319 17.08 2.52 -3.88
CA GLU A 319 17.68 2.23 -5.19
C GLU A 319 18.72 1.10 -5.09
N ASP A 320 19.62 1.16 -4.12
CA ASP A 320 20.60 0.10 -3.85
C ASP A 320 19.90 -1.22 -3.49
N TYR A 321 18.89 -1.19 -2.60
CA TYR A 321 18.10 -2.39 -2.24
C TYR A 321 17.47 -3.04 -3.48
N ARG A 322 16.73 -2.27 -4.28
CA ARG A 322 16.10 -2.73 -5.52
C ARG A 322 17.14 -3.31 -6.50
N SER A 323 18.26 -2.61 -6.68
CA SER A 323 19.34 -3.02 -7.58
C SER A 323 19.98 -4.36 -7.18
N HIS A 324 20.14 -4.64 -5.88
CA HIS A 324 20.67 -5.92 -5.42
C HIS A 324 19.65 -7.07 -5.61
N ILE A 325 18.34 -6.83 -5.42
CA ILE A 325 17.32 -7.83 -5.73
C ILE A 325 17.28 -8.13 -7.25
N GLU A 326 17.49 -7.13 -8.10
CA GLU A 326 17.64 -7.32 -9.55
C GLU A 326 18.95 -8.05 -9.95
N GLU A 327 20.08 -7.82 -9.25
CA GLU A 327 21.33 -8.58 -9.49
C GLU A 327 21.22 -10.06 -9.03
N GLU A 328 20.49 -10.37 -7.96
CA GLU A 328 20.33 -11.74 -7.42
C GLU A 328 19.17 -12.54 -8.08
N PHE A 329 18.04 -11.89 -8.43
CA PHE A 329 16.86 -12.54 -9.04
C PHE A 329 16.47 -11.94 -10.41
N PRO A 330 17.38 -11.86 -11.39
CA PRO A 330 17.14 -11.15 -12.65
C PRO A 330 15.97 -11.71 -13.46
N GLU A 331 15.88 -13.04 -13.62
CA GLU A 331 14.82 -13.67 -14.42
C GLU A 331 13.43 -13.46 -13.78
N ARG A 332 13.32 -13.64 -12.45
CA ARG A 332 12.07 -13.39 -11.71
C ARG A 332 11.65 -11.93 -11.76
N THR A 333 12.60 -11.00 -11.73
CA THR A 333 12.28 -9.56 -11.78
C THR A 333 11.93 -9.08 -13.20
N GLU A 334 12.56 -9.64 -14.25
CA GLU A 334 12.20 -9.36 -15.65
C GLU A 334 10.81 -9.93 -16.03
N ASN A 335 10.40 -11.04 -15.41
CA ASN A 335 9.08 -11.65 -15.59
C ASN A 335 7.94 -10.95 -14.82
N GLY A 336 8.25 -10.28 -13.69
CA GLY A 336 7.24 -9.86 -12.70
C GLY A 336 6.88 -10.94 -11.65
N ASP A 337 7.66 -12.02 -11.54
CA ASP A 337 7.42 -13.13 -10.60
C ASP A 337 7.62 -12.73 -9.12
N ILE A 338 8.19 -11.54 -8.86
CA ILE A 338 8.35 -10.95 -7.53
C ILE A 338 7.91 -9.49 -7.47
N ALA A 339 7.44 -9.05 -6.29
CA ALA A 339 7.13 -7.66 -5.99
C ALA A 339 7.72 -7.19 -4.65
N LEU A 340 8.24 -5.95 -4.65
CA LEU A 340 8.75 -5.23 -3.49
C LEU A 340 7.83 -4.06 -3.15
N TYR A 341 7.52 -3.89 -1.85
CA TYR A 341 6.78 -2.73 -1.37
C TYR A 341 7.16 -2.34 0.06
N ALA A 342 7.03 -1.05 0.37
CA ALA A 342 7.46 -0.49 1.65
C ALA A 342 6.36 0.36 2.30
N ASN A 343 6.38 0.44 3.63
CA ASN A 343 5.36 1.16 4.40
C ASN A 343 5.54 2.69 4.30
N GLN A 344 4.67 3.37 3.54
CA GLN A 344 4.59 4.83 3.45
C GLN A 344 3.66 5.47 4.51
N PHE A 345 3.11 4.68 5.46
CA PHE A 345 2.29 5.06 6.63
C PHE A 345 1.78 6.52 6.61
N THR A 346 0.68 6.77 5.90
CA THR A 346 0.02 8.08 5.91
C THR A 346 -0.77 8.30 7.20
N GLY A 347 -1.25 7.22 7.84
CA GLY A 347 -1.84 7.21 9.18
C GLY A 347 -3.14 8.02 9.26
N ASN A 348 -3.02 9.32 9.53
CA ASN A 348 -4.09 10.30 9.58
C ASN A 348 -3.65 11.68 9.01
N LEU A 349 -2.62 11.68 8.17
CA LEU A 349 -1.84 12.81 7.63
C LEU A 349 -1.16 13.74 8.66
N ARG A 350 -1.49 13.63 9.95
CA ARG A 350 -0.86 14.38 11.05
C ARG A 350 0.38 13.68 11.64
N ASN A 351 0.73 12.49 11.15
CA ASN A 351 1.98 11.79 11.47
C ASN A 351 3.07 12.05 10.40
N PRO A 352 4.37 12.00 10.76
CA PRO A 352 5.42 12.74 10.04
C PRO A 352 6.03 11.95 8.87
N GLN A 353 5.21 11.59 7.87
CA GLN A 353 5.67 10.80 6.71
C GLN A 353 5.31 11.40 5.34
N ALA A 354 4.80 12.64 5.33
CA ALA A 354 4.55 13.39 4.10
C ALA A 354 5.75 13.51 3.14
N PRO A 355 7.03 13.59 3.58
CA PRO A 355 8.15 13.66 2.65
C PRO A 355 8.55 12.31 2.04
N ASN A 356 8.33 11.18 2.73
CA ASN A 356 8.87 9.87 2.36
C ASN A 356 8.23 9.24 1.11
N ILE A 357 7.39 9.97 0.39
CA ILE A 357 6.67 9.47 -0.78
C ILE A 357 7.59 9.01 -1.92
N TYR A 358 8.78 9.63 -2.08
CA TYR A 358 9.71 9.37 -3.18
C TYR A 358 10.20 7.91 -3.27
N VAL A 359 10.18 7.20 -2.15
CA VAL A 359 10.49 5.77 -2.09
C VAL A 359 9.51 4.91 -2.91
N SER A 360 8.43 5.51 -3.41
CA SER A 360 7.56 4.95 -4.44
C SER A 360 8.32 4.42 -5.64
N ASP A 361 9.42 5.05 -6.03
CA ASP A 361 9.98 4.88 -7.36
C ASP A 361 10.74 3.55 -7.47
N SER A 362 11.42 3.12 -6.40
CA SER A 362 12.10 1.82 -6.26
C SER A 362 11.18 0.63 -5.94
N MET A 363 9.91 0.87 -5.59
CA MET A 363 8.91 -0.16 -5.21
C MET A 363 7.98 -0.49 -6.38
N ASP A 364 7.43 -1.71 -6.45
CA ASP A 364 6.49 -2.10 -7.52
C ASP A 364 5.07 -1.56 -7.28
N MET A 365 4.70 -1.37 -6.01
CA MET A 365 3.39 -0.90 -5.55
C MET A 365 3.50 -0.01 -4.33
N ILE A 366 2.52 0.89 -4.15
CA ILE A 366 2.44 1.81 -3.02
C ILE A 366 1.70 1.14 -1.88
N TYR A 367 2.32 1.04 -0.69
CA TYR A 367 1.68 0.50 0.50
C TYR A 367 1.60 1.54 1.62
N THR A 368 0.43 1.67 2.26
CA THR A 368 0.24 2.63 3.36
C THR A 368 -0.59 2.05 4.50
N GLU A 369 -0.09 2.19 5.73
CA GLU A 369 -0.88 1.97 6.94
C GLU A 369 -1.68 3.23 7.32
N LEU A 370 -2.92 3.01 7.75
CA LEU A 370 -3.92 4.03 8.08
C LEU A 370 -4.52 3.80 9.47
N PHE A 371 -4.97 4.89 10.08
CA PHE A 371 -5.88 4.90 11.22
C PHE A 371 -7.25 5.44 10.78
N PRO A 372 -8.03 4.67 9.99
CA PRO A 372 -9.38 5.08 9.62
C PRO A 372 -10.23 5.19 10.89
N THR A 373 -11.07 6.21 10.94
CA THR A 373 -11.87 6.58 12.13
C THR A 373 -13.35 6.74 11.82
N GLY A 374 -13.75 6.55 10.56
CA GLY A 374 -15.07 6.92 10.03
C GLY A 374 -15.16 8.42 9.75
N ASP A 375 -14.65 9.24 10.66
CA ASP A 375 -14.66 10.70 10.57
C ASP A 375 -13.29 11.37 10.83
N PRO A 376 -12.72 12.13 9.88
CA PRO A 376 -13.20 12.37 8.52
C PRO A 376 -12.84 11.22 7.58
N ALA A 377 -13.30 11.36 6.33
CA ALA A 377 -12.89 10.53 5.22
C ALA A 377 -11.37 10.30 5.18
N SER A 378 -10.98 9.04 5.01
CA SER A 378 -9.60 8.66 4.69
C SER A 378 -9.38 8.57 3.17
N ASP A 379 -10.39 8.85 2.35
CA ASP A 379 -10.34 8.89 0.87
C ASP A 379 -9.15 9.70 0.33
N VAL A 380 -8.87 10.82 0.99
CA VAL A 380 -7.74 11.72 0.71
C VAL A 380 -6.38 11.02 0.80
N ASN A 381 -6.19 10.05 1.71
CA ASN A 381 -4.95 9.28 1.80
C ASN A 381 -4.79 8.39 0.57
N TYR A 382 -5.83 7.66 0.16
CA TYR A 382 -5.77 6.82 -1.04
C TYR A 382 -5.51 7.66 -2.29
N LYS A 383 -6.09 8.87 -2.39
CA LYS A 383 -5.84 9.80 -3.50
C LYS A 383 -4.40 10.32 -3.52
N ILE A 384 -3.80 10.67 -2.38
CA ILE A 384 -2.36 11.00 -2.30
C ILE A 384 -1.53 9.80 -2.79
N MET A 385 -1.79 8.60 -2.26
CA MET A 385 -1.03 7.39 -2.63
C MET A 385 -1.21 7.00 -4.11
N ARG A 386 -2.40 7.20 -4.69
CA ARG A 386 -2.67 7.05 -6.14
C ARG A 386 -1.81 8.00 -6.95
N SER A 387 -1.71 9.27 -6.52
CA SER A 387 -0.86 10.27 -7.17
C SER A 387 0.63 9.96 -7.05
N VAL A 388 1.09 9.53 -5.87
CA VAL A 388 2.48 9.10 -5.60
C VAL A 388 2.87 7.87 -6.44
N GLY A 389 1.94 6.93 -6.65
CA GLY A 389 2.11 5.83 -7.60
C GLY A 389 2.04 6.23 -9.08
N ASN A 390 2.08 7.53 -9.40
CA ASN A 390 1.83 8.12 -10.72
C ASN A 390 0.57 7.59 -11.42
N PHE A 391 -0.42 7.18 -10.63
CA PHE A 391 -1.66 6.48 -10.99
C PHE A 391 -1.48 5.14 -11.72
N SER A 392 -0.25 4.70 -11.96
CA SER A 392 0.13 3.48 -12.68
C SER A 392 0.50 2.32 -11.76
N LYS A 393 1.09 2.60 -10.60
CA LYS A 393 1.39 1.59 -9.57
C LYS A 393 0.12 1.30 -8.73
N PRO A 394 -0.12 0.04 -8.30
CA PRO A 394 -1.20 -0.28 -7.38
C PRO A 394 -1.04 0.46 -6.05
N VAL A 395 -2.16 0.74 -5.40
CA VAL A 395 -2.19 1.30 -4.04
C VAL A 395 -2.86 0.30 -3.11
N ILE A 396 -2.14 -0.13 -2.10
CA ILE A 396 -2.59 -1.06 -1.07
C ILE A 396 -2.62 -0.32 0.26
N ALA A 397 -3.78 -0.25 0.88
CA ALA A 397 -3.93 0.32 2.20
C ALA A 397 -4.26 -0.74 3.25
N LYS A 398 -3.80 -0.51 4.48
CA LYS A 398 -4.16 -1.30 5.66
C LYS A 398 -4.66 -0.36 6.75
N GLY A 399 -5.96 -0.41 7.04
CA GLY A 399 -6.51 0.20 8.24
C GLY A 399 -6.27 -0.69 9.46
N THR A 400 -5.99 -0.11 10.62
CA THR A 400 -5.85 -0.88 11.87
C THR A 400 -6.33 -0.09 13.07
N LEU A 401 -7.34 -0.60 13.78
CA LEU A 401 -7.77 -0.10 15.09
C LEU A 401 -7.70 -1.21 16.14
N SER A 402 -7.16 -0.87 17.31
CA SER A 402 -7.20 -1.69 18.53
C SER A 402 -8.03 -1.00 19.61
N ALA A 403 -8.49 -1.77 20.59
CA ALA A 403 -9.22 -1.28 21.76
C ALA A 403 -8.43 -0.28 22.65
N ARG A 404 -7.15 -0.06 22.34
CA ARG A 404 -6.23 0.89 22.99
C ARG A 404 -5.86 2.08 22.09
N SER A 405 -6.31 2.08 20.83
CA SER A 405 -5.98 3.12 19.86
C SER A 405 -6.52 4.47 20.31
N ARG A 406 -5.66 5.51 20.28
CA ARG A 406 -6.08 6.90 20.51
C ARG A 406 -6.92 7.49 19.37
N SER A 407 -7.05 6.75 18.27
CA SER A 407 -7.88 7.09 17.10
C SER A 407 -9.24 6.38 17.12
N LEU A 408 -9.53 5.53 18.11
CA LEU A 408 -10.86 4.93 18.24
C LEU A 408 -11.87 6.02 18.65
N PRO A 409 -13.03 6.17 17.97
CA PRO A 409 -14.11 7.05 18.42
C PRO A 409 -14.57 6.70 19.85
N GLU A 410 -14.98 7.68 20.66
CA GLU A 410 -15.38 7.43 22.06
C GLU A 410 -16.69 6.60 22.16
N GLU A 411 -17.49 6.62 21.09
CA GLU A 411 -18.79 5.98 20.94
C GLU A 411 -18.70 4.52 20.44
N MET A 412 -17.62 4.15 19.74
CA MET A 412 -17.46 2.84 19.11
C MET A 412 -17.14 1.76 20.14
N ASP A 413 -17.96 0.69 20.23
CA ASP A 413 -17.65 -0.44 21.11
C ASP A 413 -16.50 -1.28 20.53
N PRO A 414 -15.30 -1.31 21.17
CA PRO A 414 -14.16 -2.09 20.70
C PRO A 414 -14.36 -3.61 20.80
N ARG A 415 -15.53 -4.08 21.24
CA ARG A 415 -15.91 -5.50 21.37
C ARG A 415 -17.09 -5.90 20.47
N ALA A 416 -17.64 -4.97 19.70
CA ALA A 416 -18.50 -5.33 18.58
C ALA A 416 -17.64 -5.82 17.39
N ALA A 417 -18.23 -6.59 16.47
CA ALA A 417 -17.56 -6.96 15.22
C ALA A 417 -17.28 -5.73 14.33
N ASN A 418 -18.14 -4.71 14.42
CA ASN A 418 -18.06 -3.48 13.63
C ASN A 418 -18.06 -3.75 12.10
N ASP A 419 -18.90 -4.70 11.66
CA ASP A 419 -18.97 -5.17 10.28
C ASP A 419 -19.28 -4.04 9.30
N THR A 420 -20.12 -3.07 9.68
CA THR A 420 -20.48 -1.95 8.80
C THR A 420 -19.31 -1.00 8.61
N PHE A 421 -18.56 -0.69 9.68
CA PHE A 421 -17.29 0.03 9.58
C PHE A 421 -16.29 -0.69 8.66
N GLN A 422 -16.19 -2.02 8.76
CA GLN A 422 -15.27 -2.82 7.93
C GLN A 422 -15.68 -2.84 6.44
N ARG A 423 -16.98 -2.91 6.12
CA ARG A 423 -17.47 -2.73 4.73
C ARG A 423 -17.27 -1.29 4.23
N PHE A 424 -17.43 -0.30 5.10
CA PHE A 424 -17.21 1.11 4.78
C PHE A 424 -15.74 1.42 4.45
N GLN A 425 -14.78 0.86 5.19
CA GLN A 425 -13.34 0.96 4.85
C GLN A 425 -13.04 0.47 3.42
N LEU A 426 -13.67 -0.64 3.01
CA LEU A 426 -13.56 -1.16 1.65
C LEU A 426 -14.23 -0.27 0.62
N ALA A 427 -15.47 0.17 0.88
CA ALA A 427 -16.18 1.11 0.01
C ALA A 427 -15.31 2.32 -0.31
N GLU A 428 -14.68 2.89 0.72
CA GLU A 428 -13.80 4.04 0.59
C GLU A 428 -12.54 3.75 -0.25
N ALA A 429 -11.78 2.71 0.07
CA ALA A 429 -10.56 2.37 -0.67
C ALA A 429 -10.84 2.10 -2.16
N TYR A 430 -11.82 1.24 -2.47
CA TYR A 430 -12.13 0.88 -3.86
C TYR A 430 -12.82 2.02 -4.62
N SER A 431 -13.53 2.94 -3.94
CA SER A 431 -14.10 4.15 -4.58
C SER A 431 -13.05 5.09 -5.16
N THR A 432 -11.80 5.04 -4.67
CA THR A 432 -10.67 5.87 -5.15
C THR A 432 -9.76 5.15 -6.15
N GLY A 433 -10.04 3.88 -6.45
CA GLY A 433 -9.19 3.02 -7.28
C GLY A 433 -7.99 2.41 -6.54
N ALA A 434 -7.99 2.43 -5.20
CA ALA A 434 -7.03 1.69 -4.37
C ALA A 434 -7.55 0.28 -4.01
N ARG A 435 -6.75 -0.44 -3.23
CA ARG A 435 -7.05 -1.74 -2.60
C ARG A 435 -6.98 -1.60 -1.09
N PHE A 436 -7.73 -2.43 -0.38
CA PHE A 436 -7.61 -2.57 1.08
C PHE A 436 -7.23 -4.00 1.40
N GLN A 437 -6.16 -4.16 2.18
CA GLN A 437 -5.68 -5.43 2.69
C GLN A 437 -6.59 -5.87 3.84
N LEU A 438 -7.28 -7.00 3.70
CA LEU A 438 -8.34 -7.45 4.62
C LEU A 438 -7.72 -8.01 5.92
N PRO A 439 -7.87 -7.35 7.09
CA PRO A 439 -7.25 -7.80 8.33
C PRO A 439 -8.06 -8.95 8.95
N LEU A 440 -7.81 -10.20 8.51
CA LEU A 440 -8.42 -11.39 9.12
C LEU A 440 -8.09 -11.45 10.60
N THR A 441 -6.80 -11.40 10.92
CA THR A 441 -6.33 -11.12 12.27
C THR A 441 -5.24 -10.06 12.27
N ASN A 442 -5.38 -9.09 13.16
CA ASN A 442 -4.41 -8.03 13.43
C ASN A 442 -3.12 -8.58 14.09
N ARG A 443 -2.04 -7.76 14.13
CA ARG A 443 -0.69 -8.13 14.59
C ARG A 443 -0.66 -8.92 15.90
N GLN A 444 0.40 -9.73 16.06
CA GLN A 444 0.67 -10.71 17.14
C GLN A 444 0.26 -10.38 18.60
N GLY A 445 0.09 -9.10 18.96
CA GLY A 445 -0.18 -8.68 20.33
C GLY A 445 -1.63 -8.81 20.78
N TYR A 446 -2.60 -8.73 19.86
CA TYR A 446 -4.01 -8.55 20.22
C TYR A 446 -4.77 -9.88 20.35
N SER A 447 -5.53 -10.03 21.43
CA SER A 447 -6.63 -11.01 21.50
C SER A 447 -7.83 -10.56 20.66
N GLU A 448 -8.83 -11.43 20.51
CA GLU A 448 -10.14 -11.08 19.94
C GLU A 448 -10.73 -9.81 20.58
N GLU A 449 -10.79 -9.73 21.92
CA GLU A 449 -11.29 -8.56 22.68
C GLU A 449 -10.45 -7.26 22.54
N GLU A 450 -9.37 -7.25 21.75
CA GLU A 450 -8.44 -6.09 21.66
C GLU A 450 -8.28 -5.49 20.26
N SER A 451 -8.89 -6.07 19.22
CA SER A 451 -8.79 -5.57 17.85
C SER A 451 -10.18 -5.30 17.26
N VAL A 452 -10.41 -4.05 16.86
CA VAL A 452 -11.71 -3.56 16.35
C VAL A 452 -11.84 -3.82 14.85
N THR A 453 -10.71 -4.04 14.17
CA THR A 453 -10.62 -4.40 12.75
C THR A 453 -10.08 -5.82 12.59
N ASN A 454 -10.71 -6.80 13.25
CA ASN A 454 -10.55 -8.23 12.91
C ASN A 454 -11.75 -8.67 12.07
N TRP A 455 -11.50 -9.35 10.96
CA TRP A 455 -12.52 -9.87 10.05
C TRP A 455 -13.02 -11.28 10.40
N VAL A 456 -12.29 -12.05 11.23
CA VAL A 456 -12.77 -13.34 11.77
C VAL A 456 -13.18 -13.22 13.24
N ASN A 457 -14.28 -13.88 13.59
CA ASN A 457 -14.74 -14.08 14.96
C ASN A 457 -13.82 -15.09 15.68
N GLY A 458 -13.95 -15.23 17.02
CA GLY A 458 -13.18 -16.18 17.82
C GLY A 458 -13.33 -17.66 17.42
N ASP A 459 -14.36 -18.05 16.66
CA ASP A 459 -14.50 -19.39 16.07
C ASP A 459 -13.70 -19.59 14.76
N GLY A 460 -13.12 -18.51 14.24
CA GLY A 460 -12.30 -18.46 13.03
C GLY A 460 -13.06 -18.15 11.73
N VAL A 461 -14.36 -17.86 11.81
CA VAL A 461 -15.23 -17.64 10.63
C VAL A 461 -15.44 -16.14 10.37
N VAL A 462 -15.44 -15.75 9.08
CA VAL A 462 -15.80 -14.40 8.61
C VAL A 462 -17.33 -14.27 8.52
N PRO A 463 -17.95 -13.19 9.07
CA PRO A 463 -19.38 -12.90 8.92
C PRO A 463 -19.90 -12.94 7.47
N GLU A 464 -21.14 -13.39 7.29
CA GLU A 464 -21.81 -13.48 5.97
C GLU A 464 -21.96 -12.10 5.31
N GLU A 465 -22.16 -11.06 6.13
CA GLU A 465 -22.21 -9.65 5.73
C GLU A 465 -20.87 -9.15 5.18
N LEU A 466 -19.73 -9.66 5.67
CA LEU A 466 -18.39 -9.28 5.19
C LEU A 466 -17.98 -10.05 3.94
N SER A 467 -18.20 -11.37 3.92
CA SER A 467 -17.88 -12.20 2.76
C SER A 467 -18.74 -11.83 1.54
N SER A 468 -20.04 -11.61 1.71
CA SER A 468 -20.91 -11.16 0.61
C SER A 468 -20.57 -9.77 0.04
N PHE A 469 -19.91 -8.91 0.83
CA PHE A 469 -19.37 -7.63 0.33
C PHE A 469 -18.09 -7.83 -0.48
N VAL A 470 -17.24 -8.79 -0.10
CA VAL A 470 -16.06 -9.22 -0.88
C VAL A 470 -16.48 -9.95 -2.17
N ASP A 471 -17.55 -10.76 -2.13
CA ASP A 471 -18.17 -11.35 -3.31
C ASP A 471 -18.63 -10.28 -4.31
N PHE A 472 -19.30 -9.22 -3.83
CA PHE A 472 -19.70 -8.08 -4.65
C PHE A 472 -18.48 -7.38 -5.28
N LEU A 473 -17.43 -7.08 -4.49
CA LEU A 473 -16.18 -6.50 -4.98
C LEU A 473 -15.55 -7.35 -6.09
N TRP A 474 -15.37 -8.63 -5.84
CA TRP A 474 -14.70 -9.57 -6.76
C TRP A 474 -15.51 -9.80 -8.04
N ALA A 475 -16.83 -9.96 -7.95
CA ALA A 475 -17.70 -10.08 -9.12
C ALA A 475 -17.68 -8.81 -10.00
N HIS A 476 -17.44 -7.64 -9.41
CA HIS A 476 -17.36 -6.35 -10.10
C HIS A 476 -15.91 -5.87 -10.33
N LYS A 477 -14.88 -6.72 -10.14
CA LYS A 477 -13.45 -6.42 -10.37
C LYS A 477 -13.21 -5.70 -11.70
N ARG A 478 -13.95 -6.08 -12.76
CA ARG A 478 -13.93 -5.45 -14.11
C ARG A 478 -14.24 -3.95 -14.17
N PHE A 479 -14.87 -3.37 -13.14
CA PHE A 479 -15.19 -1.95 -13.03
C PHE A 479 -14.34 -1.23 -11.96
N LEU A 480 -13.41 -1.93 -11.32
CA LEU A 480 -12.61 -1.46 -10.18
C LEU A 480 -11.09 -1.60 -10.41
N THR A 481 -10.69 -2.20 -11.54
CA THR A 481 -9.32 -2.29 -12.06
C THR A 481 -9.15 -1.40 -13.29
N GLY A 482 -7.91 -0.92 -13.53
CA GLY A 482 -7.60 -0.06 -14.67
C GLY A 482 -8.32 1.30 -14.67
N LEU A 483 -8.66 1.81 -13.48
CA LEU A 483 -9.32 3.12 -13.30
C LEU A 483 -8.31 4.26 -13.43
N GLU A 484 -8.51 5.12 -14.42
CA GLU A 484 -7.80 6.39 -14.57
C GLU A 484 -8.60 7.51 -13.88
N PRO A 485 -7.96 8.47 -13.18
CA PRO A 485 -8.65 9.61 -12.56
C PRO A 485 -9.50 10.42 -13.54
N ALA A 486 -10.62 10.97 -13.08
CA ALA A 486 -11.53 11.81 -13.88
C ALA A 486 -12.33 12.81 -13.02
N GLY A 487 -11.71 13.40 -11.99
CA GLY A 487 -12.26 14.53 -11.24
C GLY A 487 -12.18 15.84 -12.02
N ASP A 488 -13.11 16.76 -11.77
CA ASP A 488 -13.10 18.08 -12.43
C ASP A 488 -12.07 19.03 -11.77
N VAL A 489 -11.64 18.72 -10.54
CA VAL A 489 -10.73 19.53 -9.70
C VAL A 489 -9.49 18.72 -9.29
N ALA A 490 -8.30 19.31 -9.46
CA ALA A 490 -7.06 18.79 -8.88
C ALA A 490 -6.72 19.53 -7.57
N LEU A 491 -6.54 18.80 -6.48
CA LEU A 491 -6.05 19.31 -5.19
C LEU A 491 -4.55 19.00 -5.05
N VAL A 492 -3.70 20.00 -4.84
CA VAL A 492 -2.24 19.81 -4.88
C VAL A 492 -1.65 19.46 -3.51
N TRP A 493 -1.00 18.30 -3.42
CA TRP A 493 -0.13 17.90 -2.31
C TRP A 493 1.32 18.31 -2.64
N SER A 494 1.99 19.07 -1.77
CA SER A 494 3.28 19.69 -2.11
C SER A 494 4.43 19.09 -1.30
N LEU A 495 5.17 18.14 -1.89
CA LEU A 495 6.42 17.64 -1.30
C LEU A 495 7.42 18.78 -0.99
N PRO A 496 7.61 19.80 -1.87
CA PRO A 496 8.39 20.98 -1.55
C PRO A 496 7.94 21.73 -0.30
N THR A 497 6.65 21.68 0.07
CA THR A 497 6.15 22.33 1.29
C THR A 497 6.35 21.41 2.50
N HIS A 498 5.95 20.15 2.41
CA HIS A 498 5.98 19.23 3.54
C HIS A 498 7.40 18.85 4.00
N VAL A 499 8.37 18.78 3.09
CA VAL A 499 9.78 18.44 3.43
C VAL A 499 10.45 19.45 4.37
N TRP A 500 9.99 20.70 4.41
CA TRP A 500 10.47 21.73 5.35
C TRP A 500 9.61 21.86 6.62
N ARG A 501 8.53 21.09 6.75
CA ARG A 501 7.56 21.20 7.85
C ARG A 501 7.54 19.99 8.78
N GLN A 502 8.51 19.06 8.65
CA GLN A 502 8.53 17.82 9.41
C GLN A 502 9.94 17.46 9.90
N ASP A 503 10.28 17.91 11.11
CA ASP A 503 11.44 17.47 11.91
C ASP A 503 11.09 17.61 13.40
N ARG A 504 11.04 16.49 14.12
CA ARG A 504 10.71 16.47 15.56
C ARG A 504 11.81 17.03 16.47
N SER A 505 13.06 17.08 16.01
CA SER A 505 14.15 17.67 16.78
C SER A 505 14.06 19.19 16.87
N TRP A 506 13.36 19.86 15.93
CA TRP A 506 13.08 21.31 15.97
C TRP A 506 11.59 21.64 16.17
N ASP A 507 10.78 20.67 16.64
CA ASP A 507 9.32 20.76 16.85
C ASP A 507 8.50 21.20 15.59
N PHE A 508 9.06 21.01 14.39
CA PHE A 508 8.35 21.30 13.14
C PHE A 508 7.22 20.29 12.94
N GLY A 509 6.01 20.79 12.65
CA GLY A 509 4.79 19.98 12.61
C GLY A 509 4.10 19.78 13.97
N GLY A 510 4.55 20.50 15.01
CA GLY A 510 3.77 20.74 16.24
C GLY A 510 2.41 21.40 15.94
N ASP A 511 1.52 21.50 16.93
CA ASP A 511 0.12 21.91 16.74
C ASP A 511 -0.04 23.23 15.95
N ASP A 512 0.83 24.22 16.20
CA ASP A 512 0.82 25.53 15.53
C ASP A 512 1.39 25.52 14.08
N GLU A 513 2.16 24.50 13.68
CA GLU A 513 2.76 24.39 12.34
C GLU A 513 1.97 23.47 11.37
N ARG A 514 0.85 22.86 11.80
CA ARG A 514 0.06 21.94 10.95
C ARG A 514 -0.68 22.61 9.79
N GLY A 515 -0.66 23.94 9.69
CA GLY A 515 -1.39 24.75 8.71
C GLY A 515 -1.51 24.13 7.31
N PRO A 516 -0.42 23.72 6.64
CA PRO A 516 -0.49 23.11 5.31
C PRO A 516 -1.34 21.83 5.24
N VAL A 517 -1.25 20.94 6.23
CA VAL A 517 -1.96 19.65 6.26
C VAL A 517 -3.42 19.83 6.64
N ASP A 518 -3.70 20.66 7.64
CA ASP A 518 -5.08 20.94 8.03
C ASP A 518 -5.81 21.73 6.93
N ALA A 519 -5.17 22.71 6.26
CA ALA A 519 -5.73 23.41 5.10
C ALA A 519 -6.00 22.49 3.89
N PHE A 520 -5.08 21.56 3.59
CA PHE A 520 -5.27 20.56 2.53
C PHE A 520 -6.43 19.61 2.84
N THR A 521 -6.52 19.10 4.08
CA THR A 521 -7.61 18.18 4.48
C THR A 521 -8.95 18.89 4.63
N GLY A 522 -8.99 20.15 5.08
CA GLY A 522 -10.20 20.97 5.08
C GLY A 522 -10.70 21.31 3.67
N ALA A 523 -9.78 21.60 2.73
CA ALA A 523 -10.13 21.77 1.31
C ALA A 523 -10.71 20.48 0.71
N ALA A 524 -10.10 19.32 0.98
CA ALA A 524 -10.61 18.01 0.58
C ALA A 524 -12.03 17.74 1.11
N ASN A 525 -12.27 18.01 2.40
CA ASN A 525 -13.59 17.89 3.02
C ASN A 525 -14.62 18.82 2.37
N ALA A 526 -14.29 20.11 2.18
CA ALA A 526 -15.19 21.08 1.54
C ALA A 526 -15.57 20.69 0.11
N LEU A 527 -14.64 20.11 -0.66
CA LEU A 527 -14.92 19.56 -2.00
C LEU A 527 -15.87 18.36 -1.93
N ARG A 528 -15.59 17.39 -1.05
CA ARG A 528 -16.42 16.18 -0.81
C ARG A 528 -17.85 16.54 -0.40
N GLU A 529 -18.00 17.44 0.56
CA GLU A 529 -19.28 17.83 1.16
C GLU A 529 -20.14 18.64 0.20
N ALA A 530 -19.53 19.56 -0.57
CA ALA A 530 -20.19 20.26 -1.67
C ALA A 530 -20.40 19.40 -2.94
N GLY A 531 -19.94 18.14 -2.95
CA GLY A 531 -20.20 17.19 -4.02
C GLY A 531 -19.37 17.39 -5.28
N PHE A 532 -18.21 18.02 -5.19
CA PHE A 532 -17.22 18.10 -6.29
C PHE A 532 -16.43 16.80 -6.38
N THR A 533 -16.28 16.28 -7.60
CA THR A 533 -15.31 15.23 -7.92
C THR A 533 -13.91 15.85 -7.96
N TYR A 534 -13.00 15.34 -7.14
CA TYR A 534 -11.62 15.81 -7.10
C TYR A 534 -10.62 14.67 -6.99
N ASP A 535 -9.48 14.87 -7.63
CA ASP A 535 -8.28 14.06 -7.53
C ASP A 535 -7.18 14.82 -6.78
N VAL A 536 -6.13 14.13 -6.36
CA VAL A 536 -4.93 14.75 -5.79
C VAL A 536 -3.82 14.71 -6.84
N LEU A 537 -3.09 15.82 -7.02
CA LEU A 537 -1.83 15.84 -7.77
C LEU A 537 -0.67 16.14 -6.82
N THR A 538 0.40 15.37 -6.93
CA THR A 538 1.60 15.51 -6.10
C THR A 538 2.61 16.37 -6.84
N PHE A 539 3.01 17.49 -6.23
CA PHE A 539 4.11 18.30 -6.71
C PHE A 539 5.39 17.85 -6.01
N GLY A 540 6.39 17.48 -6.80
CA GLY A 540 7.64 16.87 -6.36
C GLY A 540 8.68 17.89 -5.89
N HIS A 541 9.65 17.44 -5.12
CA HIS A 541 10.84 18.24 -4.84
C HIS A 541 11.93 17.89 -5.88
N PRO A 542 12.48 18.84 -6.67
CA PRO A 542 13.37 18.56 -7.82
C PRO A 542 14.74 17.88 -7.54
N ARG A 543 14.93 17.33 -6.34
CA ARG A 543 16.07 16.47 -5.94
C ARG A 543 15.65 15.12 -5.36
N LEU A 544 14.36 14.92 -5.12
CA LEU A 544 13.80 13.74 -4.44
C LEU A 544 12.74 13.03 -5.29
N TRP A 545 11.99 13.75 -6.14
CA TRP A 545 10.93 13.13 -6.95
C TRP A 545 10.66 13.93 -8.22
N ASP A 546 10.51 13.23 -9.36
CA ASP A 546 10.17 13.85 -10.65
C ASP A 546 8.64 13.91 -10.82
N ASP A 547 8.09 15.12 -10.82
CA ASP A 547 6.66 15.37 -10.99
C ASP A 547 6.25 15.71 -12.44
N ALA A 548 7.13 15.52 -13.43
CA ALA A 548 6.86 15.86 -14.82
C ALA A 548 5.54 15.28 -15.37
N ASP A 549 5.20 14.03 -15.00
CA ASP A 549 3.93 13.42 -15.38
C ASP A 549 2.75 14.12 -14.68
N GLN A 550 2.82 14.36 -13.36
CA GLN A 550 1.78 15.09 -12.59
C GLN A 550 1.57 16.52 -13.14
N LEU A 551 2.64 17.22 -13.50
CA LEU A 551 2.59 18.55 -14.11
C LEU A 551 1.98 18.51 -15.52
N SER A 552 2.12 17.40 -16.24
CA SER A 552 1.44 17.21 -17.54
C SER A 552 -0.07 17.01 -17.38
N ARG A 553 -0.52 16.37 -16.28
CA ARG A 553 -1.93 16.14 -15.97
C ARG A 553 -2.71 17.41 -15.61
N LEU A 554 -2.05 18.54 -15.33
CA LEU A 554 -2.74 19.81 -15.01
C LEU A 554 -3.78 20.21 -16.07
N SER A 555 -3.56 19.91 -17.35
CA SER A 555 -4.52 20.20 -18.43
C SER A 555 -5.74 19.27 -18.52
N GLU A 556 -5.86 18.29 -17.62
CA GLU A 556 -7.02 17.39 -17.51
C GLU A 556 -8.14 17.97 -16.63
N TYR A 557 -7.85 19.03 -15.85
CA TYR A 557 -8.73 19.57 -14.81
C TYR A 557 -9.24 20.98 -15.13
N ASP A 558 -10.52 21.25 -14.83
CA ASP A 558 -11.13 22.59 -14.95
C ASP A 558 -10.60 23.57 -13.89
N SER A 559 -10.15 23.06 -12.74
CA SER A 559 -9.52 23.86 -11.68
C SER A 559 -8.43 23.13 -10.91
N VAL A 560 -7.40 23.88 -10.51
CA VAL A 560 -6.30 23.44 -9.65
C VAL A 560 -6.35 24.23 -8.34
N VAL A 561 -6.36 23.51 -7.21
CA VAL A 561 -6.45 24.07 -5.86
C VAL A 561 -5.11 23.87 -5.13
N LEU A 562 -4.42 24.97 -4.87
CA LEU A 562 -3.20 25.02 -4.05
C LEU A 562 -3.60 25.26 -2.59
N ALA A 563 -4.02 24.20 -1.90
CA ALA A 563 -4.39 24.25 -0.48
C ALA A 563 -3.14 24.13 0.40
N GLY A 564 -2.88 25.14 1.23
CA GLY A 564 -1.74 25.15 2.17
C GLY A 564 -0.34 25.14 1.54
N VAL A 565 -0.20 25.35 0.22
CA VAL A 565 1.07 25.26 -0.50
C VAL A 565 1.93 26.51 -0.26
N GLU A 566 3.12 26.34 0.30
CA GLU A 566 4.06 27.43 0.59
C GLU A 566 5.20 27.51 -0.42
N CYS A 567 5.64 26.34 -0.92
CA CYS A 567 6.84 26.15 -1.72
C CYS A 567 6.53 25.61 -3.12
N LEU A 568 7.16 26.20 -4.14
CA LEU A 568 7.08 25.72 -5.54
C LEU A 568 8.45 25.73 -6.24
N SER A 569 8.71 24.74 -7.11
CA SER A 569 9.84 24.73 -8.06
C SER A 569 9.65 25.74 -9.20
N ASP A 570 10.69 25.97 -10.00
CA ASP A 570 10.59 26.83 -11.19
C ASP A 570 9.80 26.15 -12.31
N GLU A 571 9.88 24.82 -12.39
CA GLU A 571 9.11 23.95 -13.28
C GLU A 571 7.61 24.03 -12.94
N GLN A 572 7.24 23.88 -11.67
CA GLN A 572 5.85 24.01 -11.19
C GLN A 572 5.28 25.41 -11.49
N VAL A 573 6.05 26.47 -11.23
CA VAL A 573 5.64 27.86 -11.55
C VAL A 573 5.51 28.09 -13.06
N ALA A 574 6.27 27.38 -13.89
CA ALA A 574 6.11 27.41 -15.35
C ALA A 574 4.91 26.59 -15.83
N ALA A 575 4.64 25.43 -15.23
CA ALA A 575 3.50 24.57 -15.55
C ALA A 575 2.17 25.25 -15.19
N LEU A 576 2.03 25.76 -13.95
CA LEU A 576 0.88 26.55 -13.52
C LEU A 576 0.64 27.79 -14.38
N ARG A 577 1.71 28.47 -14.82
CA ARG A 577 1.61 29.59 -15.78
C ARG A 577 1.07 29.14 -17.14
N THR A 578 1.54 28.00 -17.64
CA THR A 578 1.11 27.42 -18.93
C THR A 578 -0.35 26.96 -18.87
N TYR A 579 -0.80 26.42 -17.74
CA TYR A 579 -2.20 26.08 -17.48
C TYR A 579 -3.12 27.33 -17.47
N LEU A 580 -2.72 28.41 -16.79
CA LEU A 580 -3.41 29.72 -16.89
C LEU A 580 -3.35 30.34 -18.30
N ASP A 581 -2.31 30.07 -19.08
CA ASP A 581 -2.21 30.51 -20.49
C ASP A 581 -3.12 29.69 -21.42
N ALA A 582 -3.46 28.45 -21.05
CA ALA A 582 -4.44 27.60 -21.73
C ALA A 582 -5.90 27.93 -21.37
N GLY A 583 -6.13 28.63 -20.25
CA GLY A 583 -7.46 29.06 -19.79
C GLY A 583 -7.98 28.34 -18.54
N GLY A 584 -7.17 27.47 -17.91
CA GLY A 584 -7.51 26.81 -16.66
C GLY A 584 -7.59 27.78 -15.47
N THR A 585 -8.17 27.31 -14.36
CA THR A 585 -8.41 28.13 -13.15
C THR A 585 -7.52 27.68 -11.99
N ILE A 586 -6.85 28.63 -11.32
CA ILE A 586 -6.05 28.34 -10.11
C ILE A 586 -6.67 29.04 -8.90
N LEU A 587 -7.05 28.26 -7.90
CA LEU A 587 -7.43 28.73 -6.57
C LEU A 587 -6.31 28.41 -5.58
N CYS A 588 -6.10 29.27 -4.58
CA CYS A 588 -5.12 29.04 -3.52
C CYS A 588 -5.71 29.50 -2.18
N THR A 589 -5.52 28.72 -1.11
CA THR A 589 -6.10 29.00 0.21
C THR A 589 -5.22 29.98 0.99
N ASP A 590 -5.80 31.07 1.48
CA ASP A 590 -5.25 32.12 2.35
C ASP A 590 -4.04 32.92 1.83
N ALA A 591 -2.95 32.25 1.42
CA ALA A 591 -1.68 32.88 1.05
C ALA A 591 -1.09 32.28 -0.23
N VAL A 592 -0.61 33.16 -1.12
CA VAL A 592 0.14 32.75 -2.32
C VAL A 592 1.48 32.13 -1.90
N PRO A 593 1.92 31.01 -2.51
CA PRO A 593 3.24 30.42 -2.28
C PRO A 593 4.36 31.47 -2.41
N ASP A 594 5.11 31.69 -1.34
CA ASP A 594 6.17 32.71 -1.27
C ASP A 594 7.58 32.13 -1.11
N ARG A 595 7.73 30.79 -1.10
CA ARG A 595 9.02 30.09 -1.08
C ARG A 595 9.27 29.33 -2.39
N ASP A 596 10.55 29.16 -2.72
CA ASP A 596 10.97 28.16 -3.72
C ASP A 596 11.09 26.76 -3.11
N SER A 597 11.39 25.75 -3.93
CA SER A 597 11.50 24.37 -3.43
C SER A 597 12.61 24.18 -2.38
N MET A 598 13.58 25.10 -2.32
CA MET A 598 14.66 25.15 -1.32
C MET A 598 14.30 26.04 -0.12
N TYR A 599 13.01 26.27 0.15
CA TYR A 599 12.47 27.14 1.20
C TYR A 599 12.95 28.61 1.15
N ARG A 600 13.51 29.09 0.03
CA ARG A 600 14.04 30.47 -0.06
C ARG A 600 12.93 31.43 -0.50
N PRO A 601 12.86 32.66 0.03
CA PRO A 601 11.84 33.64 -0.38
C PRO A 601 11.88 33.96 -1.88
N ARG A 602 10.74 33.74 -2.56
CA ARG A 602 10.48 34.12 -3.96
C ARG A 602 9.33 35.14 -4.04
N SER A 603 9.10 35.70 -5.23
CA SER A 603 8.07 36.76 -5.41
C SER A 603 7.45 36.83 -6.81
N ASP A 604 7.88 35.93 -7.70
CA ASP A 604 7.45 35.78 -9.09
C ASP A 604 6.22 34.87 -9.26
N VAL A 605 5.82 34.14 -8.20
CA VAL A 605 4.53 33.44 -8.10
C VAL A 605 3.39 34.45 -7.99
N LYS A 606 3.55 35.53 -7.22
CA LYS A 606 2.50 36.51 -6.96
C LYS A 606 1.88 37.12 -8.24
N PRO A 607 2.65 37.51 -9.28
CA PRO A 607 2.09 37.91 -10.57
C PRO A 607 1.21 36.88 -11.29
N LEU A 608 1.24 35.58 -10.93
CA LEU A 608 0.25 34.60 -11.43
C LEU A 608 -1.14 34.88 -10.86
N PHE A 609 -1.23 35.23 -9.58
CA PHE A 609 -2.48 35.57 -8.88
C PHE A 609 -2.98 36.99 -9.15
N GLU A 610 -2.29 37.74 -10.02
CA GLU A 610 -2.76 39.01 -10.59
C GLU A 610 -3.41 38.81 -12.00
N ARG A 611 -3.57 37.55 -12.45
CA ARG A 611 -4.17 37.18 -13.75
C ARG A 611 -5.64 36.80 -13.65
N ASP A 612 -6.36 36.96 -14.76
CA ASP A 612 -7.61 36.23 -15.00
C ASP A 612 -7.37 34.71 -14.89
N GLY A 613 -8.36 33.97 -14.41
CA GLY A 613 -8.26 32.53 -14.07
C GLY A 613 -7.69 32.24 -12.68
N ALA A 614 -6.91 33.16 -12.07
CA ALA A 614 -6.35 32.95 -10.73
C ALA A 614 -7.15 33.65 -9.62
N ALA A 615 -7.12 33.11 -8.39
CA ALA A 615 -7.57 33.78 -7.17
C ALA A 615 -6.92 33.21 -5.89
N VAL A 616 -6.84 34.05 -4.86
CA VAL A 616 -6.64 33.62 -3.47
C VAL A 616 -8.01 33.62 -2.80
N VAL A 617 -8.36 32.52 -2.15
CA VAL A 617 -9.61 32.34 -1.42
C VAL A 617 -9.26 32.32 0.07
N THR A 618 -9.84 33.20 0.88
CA THR A 618 -9.51 33.36 2.30
C THR A 618 -10.67 32.94 3.19
N GLY A 619 -10.46 32.07 4.17
CA GLY A 619 -11.53 31.55 5.03
C GLY A 619 -11.06 30.49 6.02
N PRO A 620 -11.97 29.86 6.78
CA PRO A 620 -11.63 28.66 7.52
C PRO A 620 -11.38 27.52 6.54
N PHE A 621 -10.14 27.06 6.50
CA PHE A 621 -9.74 25.79 5.86
C PHE A 621 -9.20 24.80 6.90
N ASP A 622 -9.22 25.17 8.19
CA ASP A 622 -8.96 24.28 9.31
C ASP A 622 -10.14 23.32 9.57
N ARG A 623 -9.83 22.21 10.25
CA ARG A 623 -10.67 21.01 10.34
C ARG A 623 -11.87 21.17 11.30
N GLN A 624 -12.86 21.98 10.93
CA GLN A 624 -14.12 22.07 11.66
C GLN A 624 -15.02 20.84 11.41
N ARG A 625 -14.99 19.88 12.34
CA ARG A 625 -16.08 18.91 12.54
C ARG A 625 -16.31 18.56 14.03
N GLU A 626 -15.96 19.49 14.93
CA GLU A 626 -16.34 19.46 16.37
C GLU A 626 -17.55 20.37 16.69
N SER A 627 -18.20 20.91 15.65
CA SER A 627 -19.43 21.72 15.75
C SER A 627 -20.41 21.32 14.65
N GLU A 628 -21.70 21.21 15.00
CA GLU A 628 -22.80 20.67 14.16
C GLU A 628 -23.22 21.56 12.96
N ASP A 629 -22.44 22.60 12.63
CA ASP A 629 -22.72 23.53 11.53
C ASP A 629 -21.93 23.12 10.26
N GLU A 630 -22.54 23.31 9.09
CA GLU A 630 -21.95 23.00 7.77
C GLU A 630 -20.63 23.76 7.55
N SER A 631 -19.68 23.16 6.81
CA SER A 631 -18.39 23.78 6.49
C SER A 631 -18.58 25.14 5.80
N GLU A 632 -18.34 26.25 6.52
CA GLU A 632 -18.37 27.63 5.99
C GLU A 632 -17.22 27.94 4.99
N SER A 633 -16.60 26.91 4.42
CA SER A 633 -15.49 27.05 3.48
C SER A 633 -15.92 27.84 2.22
N PRO A 634 -15.22 28.91 1.84
CA PRO A 634 -15.53 29.66 0.62
C PRO A 634 -15.09 28.96 -0.68
N LEU A 635 -14.39 27.82 -0.62
CA LEU A 635 -13.83 27.14 -1.80
C LEU A 635 -14.91 26.64 -2.79
N PRO A 636 -15.98 25.93 -2.37
CA PRO A 636 -17.09 25.55 -3.26
C PRO A 636 -17.70 26.74 -4.03
N GLY A 637 -17.95 27.85 -3.34
CA GLY A 637 -18.47 29.08 -3.98
C GLY A 637 -17.49 29.70 -4.97
N ALA A 638 -16.19 29.69 -4.65
CA ALA A 638 -15.14 30.16 -5.55
C ALA A 638 -14.97 29.28 -6.81
N LEU A 639 -15.35 27.99 -6.75
CA LEU A 639 -15.39 27.09 -7.90
C LEU A 639 -16.65 27.31 -8.76
N GLU A 640 -17.83 27.43 -8.14
CA GLU A 640 -19.06 27.75 -8.89
C GLU A 640 -19.00 29.14 -9.56
N GLU A 641 -18.37 30.15 -8.93
CA GLU A 641 -18.13 31.46 -9.57
C GLU A 641 -17.20 31.38 -10.80
N ARG A 642 -16.42 30.30 -10.93
CA ARG A 642 -15.55 30.03 -12.09
C ARG A 642 -16.19 29.14 -13.15
N GLY A 643 -17.35 28.56 -12.84
CA GLY A 643 -18.14 27.72 -13.75
C GLY A 643 -17.94 26.21 -13.57
N VAL A 644 -17.16 25.77 -12.58
CA VAL A 644 -17.07 24.34 -12.22
C VAL A 644 -18.37 23.96 -11.50
N GLU A 645 -19.13 23.00 -12.05
CA GLU A 645 -20.31 22.47 -11.37
C GLU A 645 -19.93 21.27 -10.49
N PRO A 646 -20.45 21.13 -9.26
CA PRO A 646 -20.30 19.88 -8.51
C PRO A 646 -21.00 18.72 -9.23
N ALA A 647 -20.51 17.50 -9.01
CA ALA A 647 -21.15 16.27 -9.48
C ALA A 647 -22.48 16.00 -8.74
N ARG A 648 -22.63 16.51 -7.51
CA ARG A 648 -23.85 16.41 -6.69
C ARG A 648 -24.26 17.80 -6.18
N ARG A 649 -25.44 18.29 -6.59
CA ARG A 649 -26.14 19.42 -5.93
C ARG A 649 -27.30 18.89 -5.09
N THR A 650 -27.05 18.57 -3.82
CA THR A 650 -28.09 18.30 -2.81
C THR A 650 -27.56 18.62 -1.42
N ASP A 651 -28.48 18.98 -0.52
CA ASP A 651 -28.25 19.45 0.86
C ASP A 651 -27.79 18.33 1.83
N ASP A 652 -27.13 17.30 1.30
CA ASP A 652 -26.70 16.09 2.03
C ASP A 652 -25.18 15.95 1.87
N ALA A 653 -24.44 16.42 2.87
CA ALA A 653 -22.98 16.56 2.84
C ALA A 653 -22.23 15.22 2.92
N ASP A 654 -22.91 14.15 3.36
CA ASP A 654 -22.28 12.87 3.65
C ASP A 654 -22.09 11.99 2.41
N ILE A 655 -22.63 12.36 1.25
CA ILE A 655 -22.48 11.57 0.02
C ILE A 655 -21.27 12.08 -0.76
N ALA A 656 -20.18 11.32 -0.77
CA ALA A 656 -19.07 11.57 -1.69
C ALA A 656 -19.40 11.04 -3.09
N VAL A 657 -18.83 11.70 -4.10
CA VAL A 657 -18.87 11.26 -5.50
C VAL A 657 -17.44 11.20 -6.00
N HIS A 658 -17.03 10.03 -6.47
CA HIS A 658 -15.75 9.81 -7.13
C HIS A 658 -16.02 9.59 -8.61
N ALA A 659 -15.10 9.99 -9.49
CA ALA A 659 -15.25 9.79 -10.94
C ALA A 659 -13.94 9.29 -11.52
N HIS A 660 -14.03 8.23 -12.31
CA HIS A 660 -12.93 7.59 -13.01
C HIS A 660 -13.32 7.30 -14.45
N SER A 661 -12.32 7.23 -15.33
CA SER A 661 -12.47 6.70 -16.68
C SER A 661 -11.78 5.33 -16.80
N GLN A 662 -12.27 4.51 -17.72
CA GLN A 662 -11.70 3.21 -18.08
C GLN A 662 -11.72 3.10 -19.60
N SER A 663 -10.61 2.74 -20.25
CA SER A 663 -10.44 2.95 -21.69
C SER A 663 -10.65 1.71 -22.58
N ASP A 664 -11.01 0.57 -22.02
CA ASP A 664 -11.21 -0.69 -22.76
C ASP A 664 -12.23 -1.61 -22.03
N PRO A 665 -13.50 -1.65 -22.47
CA PRO A 665 -14.15 -0.65 -23.33
C PRO A 665 -14.23 0.72 -22.65
N ASP A 666 -14.62 1.75 -23.40
CA ASP A 666 -14.71 3.13 -22.90
C ASP A 666 -15.89 3.27 -21.92
N ARG A 667 -15.59 3.55 -20.65
CA ARG A 667 -16.56 3.69 -19.56
C ARG A 667 -16.21 4.85 -18.64
N THR A 668 -17.24 5.50 -18.10
CA THR A 668 -17.13 6.32 -16.90
C THR A 668 -17.63 5.51 -15.69
N VAL A 669 -16.81 5.39 -14.65
CA VAL A 669 -17.16 4.72 -13.40
C VAL A 669 -17.27 5.77 -12.30
N ILE A 670 -18.42 5.82 -11.63
CA ILE A 670 -18.76 6.83 -10.63
C ILE A 670 -19.17 6.13 -9.31
N PRO A 671 -18.21 5.79 -8.43
CA PRO A 671 -18.49 5.29 -7.10
C PRO A 671 -19.12 6.35 -6.18
N LEU A 672 -20.09 5.93 -5.37
CA LEU A 672 -20.78 6.73 -4.36
C LEU A 672 -20.56 6.11 -3.00
N VAL A 673 -19.98 6.86 -2.06
CA VAL A 673 -19.75 6.43 -0.67
C VAL A 673 -20.60 7.30 0.25
N ASN A 674 -21.24 6.68 1.23
CA ASN A 674 -22.09 7.35 2.21
C ASN A 674 -21.40 7.42 3.58
N TYR A 675 -21.07 8.63 4.02
CA TYR A 675 -20.37 8.95 5.26
C TYR A 675 -21.30 9.23 6.45
N ASP A 676 -22.61 9.03 6.29
CA ASP A 676 -23.61 9.09 7.37
C ASP A 676 -23.56 7.76 8.16
N TYR A 677 -22.38 7.51 8.74
CA TYR A 677 -22.03 6.35 9.56
C TYR A 677 -22.08 6.73 11.04
N ASP A 678 -22.79 5.93 11.82
CA ASP A 678 -22.91 6.09 13.27
C ASP A 678 -22.04 5.05 14.01
N PRO A 679 -20.96 5.47 14.71
CA PRO A 679 -20.12 4.58 15.50
C PRO A 679 -20.78 4.03 16.77
N GLU A 680 -21.85 4.63 17.32
CA GLU A 680 -22.56 4.06 18.49
C GLU A 680 -23.38 2.82 18.09
N SER A 681 -23.86 2.75 16.84
CA SER A 681 -24.74 1.68 16.36
C SER A 681 -24.15 0.76 15.28
N ASP A 682 -22.93 1.03 14.82
CA ASP A 682 -22.29 0.43 13.63
C ASP A 682 -23.25 0.33 12.43
N SER A 683 -23.84 1.47 12.07
CA SER A 683 -24.85 1.52 11.01
C SER A 683 -24.68 2.74 10.11
N VAL A 684 -25.25 2.68 8.90
CA VAL A 684 -25.23 3.77 7.92
C VAL A 684 -26.65 4.18 7.57
N SER A 685 -26.95 5.48 7.70
CA SER A 685 -28.26 6.04 7.34
C SER A 685 -28.48 5.95 5.83
N THR A 686 -29.39 5.05 5.40
CA THR A 686 -29.70 4.82 3.99
C THR A 686 -30.25 6.09 3.33
N LYS A 687 -29.52 6.63 2.34
CA LYS A 687 -29.95 7.75 1.51
C LYS A 687 -30.82 7.23 0.34
N SER A 688 -31.68 8.09 -0.22
CA SER A 688 -32.58 7.71 -1.33
C SER A 688 -32.80 8.86 -2.32
N GLU A 689 -33.18 8.53 -3.56
CA GLU A 689 -33.33 9.50 -4.67
C GLU A 689 -32.07 10.36 -4.91
N VAL A 690 -30.88 9.78 -4.71
CA VAL A 690 -29.58 10.46 -4.78
C VAL A 690 -29.29 10.87 -6.23
N ARG A 691 -29.14 12.18 -6.49
CA ARG A 691 -28.97 12.72 -7.84
C ARG A 691 -27.52 13.04 -8.16
N VAL A 692 -27.02 12.44 -9.23
CA VAL A 692 -25.62 12.54 -9.66
C VAL A 692 -25.57 13.06 -11.09
N ARG A 693 -24.74 14.08 -11.34
CA ARG A 693 -24.36 14.56 -12.67
C ARG A 693 -23.36 13.58 -13.27
N LEU A 694 -23.58 13.19 -14.52
CA LEU A 694 -22.60 12.45 -15.31
C LEU A 694 -21.58 13.47 -15.88
N PRO A 695 -20.27 13.15 -15.94
CA PRO A 695 -19.29 13.93 -16.68
C PRO A 695 -19.70 14.17 -18.15
N GLU A 696 -19.21 15.25 -18.75
CA GLU A 696 -19.61 15.63 -20.13
C GLU A 696 -19.22 14.59 -21.19
N THR A 697 -18.23 13.75 -20.89
CA THR A 697 -17.63 12.73 -21.75
C THR A 697 -18.59 11.59 -22.15
N ALA A 698 -19.63 11.31 -21.37
CA ALA A 698 -20.65 10.33 -21.76
C ALA A 698 -21.40 10.78 -23.02
N ASP A 699 -21.90 9.86 -23.86
CA ASP A 699 -22.83 10.22 -24.96
C ASP A 699 -24.27 10.45 -24.44
N THR A 700 -25.04 11.22 -25.20
CA THR A 700 -26.47 11.47 -25.04
C THR A 700 -27.35 10.22 -25.11
N GLU A 701 -26.90 9.16 -25.79
CA GLU A 701 -27.59 7.84 -25.83
C GLU A 701 -26.98 6.80 -24.87
N ALA A 702 -26.03 7.21 -24.00
CA ALA A 702 -25.27 6.31 -23.13
C ALA A 702 -26.14 5.42 -22.24
N ALA A 703 -25.78 4.14 -22.17
CA ALA A 703 -26.33 3.21 -21.20
C ALA A 703 -25.74 3.50 -19.82
N VAL A 704 -26.59 3.50 -18.77
CA VAL A 704 -26.15 3.74 -17.39
C VAL A 704 -26.80 2.76 -16.43
N ARG A 705 -25.98 2.11 -15.59
CA ARG A 705 -26.40 1.09 -14.63
C ARG A 705 -25.78 1.35 -13.26
N TYR A 706 -26.59 1.17 -12.22
CA TYR A 706 -26.17 1.16 -10.83
C TYR A 706 -25.94 -0.27 -10.37
N TYR A 707 -24.84 -0.50 -9.64
CA TYR A 707 -24.48 -1.75 -9.00
C TYR A 707 -24.26 -1.48 -7.51
N SER A 708 -24.82 -2.33 -6.65
CA SER A 708 -24.62 -2.29 -5.19
C SER A 708 -24.66 -3.71 -4.63
N PRO A 709 -24.15 -3.97 -3.41
CA PRO A 709 -24.10 -5.32 -2.85
C PRO A 709 -25.45 -6.06 -2.82
N GLY A 710 -26.57 -5.33 -2.74
CA GLY A 710 -27.92 -5.91 -2.68
C GLY A 710 -28.78 -5.76 -3.94
N GLU A 711 -28.44 -4.87 -4.88
CA GLU A 711 -29.24 -4.65 -6.09
C GLU A 711 -28.45 -4.02 -7.26
N THR A 712 -28.79 -4.47 -8.48
CA THR A 712 -28.35 -3.89 -9.76
C THR A 712 -29.56 -3.29 -10.47
N THR A 713 -29.45 -2.07 -10.99
CA THR A 713 -30.59 -1.31 -11.59
C THR A 713 -30.14 -0.44 -12.77
N ASP A 714 -30.80 -0.58 -13.93
CA ASP A 714 -30.62 0.36 -15.05
C ASP A 714 -31.22 1.74 -14.69
N LEU A 715 -30.47 2.82 -14.90
CA LEU A 715 -30.87 4.18 -14.53
C LEU A 715 -31.37 4.99 -15.73
N GLU A 716 -32.50 5.71 -15.58
CA GLU A 716 -32.94 6.69 -16.57
C GLU A 716 -32.05 7.94 -16.53
N VAL A 717 -31.40 8.25 -17.66
CA VAL A 717 -30.64 9.50 -17.84
C VAL A 717 -31.59 10.66 -18.15
N ALA A 718 -31.52 11.72 -17.35
CA ALA A 718 -32.33 12.93 -17.51
C ALA A 718 -31.45 14.16 -17.77
N GLU A 719 -31.67 14.82 -18.91
CA GLU A 719 -31.08 16.13 -19.20
C GLU A 719 -31.80 17.24 -18.40
N ARG A 720 -31.04 18.04 -17.64
CA ARG A 720 -31.54 19.21 -16.91
C ARG A 720 -30.49 20.32 -16.92
N GLU A 721 -30.92 21.50 -17.35
CA GLU A 721 -30.12 22.74 -17.30
C GLU A 721 -28.80 22.66 -18.09
N GLY A 722 -28.71 21.75 -19.07
CA GLY A 722 -27.51 21.44 -19.86
C GLY A 722 -26.74 20.22 -19.33
N SER A 723 -26.77 19.99 -18.01
CA SER A 723 -26.17 18.82 -17.38
C SER A 723 -27.01 17.55 -17.60
N ARG A 724 -26.36 16.39 -17.77
CA ARG A 724 -27.03 15.07 -17.76
C ARG A 724 -26.91 14.45 -16.36
N ARG A 725 -28.02 13.93 -15.83
CA ARG A 725 -28.10 13.43 -14.45
C ARG A 725 -28.86 12.11 -14.37
N VAL A 726 -28.46 11.26 -13.44
CA VAL A 726 -29.21 10.06 -13.03
C VAL A 726 -29.71 10.22 -11.59
N THR A 727 -30.63 9.34 -11.18
CA THR A 727 -31.15 9.27 -9.80
C THR A 727 -31.00 7.84 -9.30
N VAL A 728 -30.11 7.63 -8.33
CA VAL A 728 -29.94 6.34 -7.65
C VAL A 728 -31.09 6.19 -6.64
N PRO A 729 -31.88 5.10 -6.69
CA PRO A 729 -33.06 4.97 -5.86
C PRO A 729 -32.72 4.83 -4.37
N LYS A 730 -31.62 4.14 -4.06
CA LYS A 730 -31.18 3.81 -2.70
C LYS A 730 -29.66 3.68 -2.65
N LEU A 731 -29.04 4.29 -1.64
CA LEU A 731 -27.63 4.14 -1.30
C LEU A 731 -27.54 3.76 0.19
N VAL A 732 -26.89 2.64 0.52
CA VAL A 732 -26.65 2.22 1.91
C VAL A 732 -25.25 2.68 2.30
N GLU A 733 -24.24 1.82 2.37
CA GLU A 733 -22.84 2.23 2.54
C GLU A 733 -22.18 2.61 1.20
N TRP A 734 -22.46 1.85 0.13
CA TRP A 734 -21.75 1.96 -1.14
C TRP A 734 -22.60 1.61 -2.37
N GLY A 735 -22.21 2.15 -3.52
CA GLY A 735 -22.69 1.73 -4.83
C GLY A 735 -21.88 2.36 -5.97
N ILE A 736 -21.97 1.78 -7.16
CA ILE A 736 -21.19 2.16 -8.34
C ILE A 736 -22.17 2.46 -9.48
N ILE A 737 -22.14 3.68 -10.02
CA ILE A 737 -22.77 3.97 -11.31
C ILE A 737 -21.72 3.70 -12.39
N VAL A 738 -22.05 2.93 -13.42
CA VAL A 738 -21.23 2.77 -14.62
C VAL A 738 -22.01 3.28 -15.82
N ALA A 739 -21.38 4.15 -16.62
CA ALA A 739 -21.91 4.70 -17.86
C ALA A 739 -21.00 4.34 -19.04
N ALA A 740 -21.58 3.96 -20.18
CA ALA A 740 -20.85 3.61 -21.40
C ALA A 740 -21.64 4.00 -22.66
N GLU A 741 -20.98 4.09 -23.83
CA GLU A 741 -21.64 4.46 -25.09
C GLU A 741 -22.78 3.49 -25.45
N ALA A 742 -22.54 2.17 -25.35
CA ALA A 742 -23.52 1.14 -25.69
C ALA A 742 -23.88 0.21 -24.51
N PRO A 743 -25.10 -0.36 -24.46
CA PRO A 743 -25.50 -1.31 -23.43
C PRO A 743 -24.62 -2.58 -23.36
N GLU A 744 -24.08 -3.02 -24.50
CA GLU A 744 -23.14 -4.13 -24.57
C GLU A 744 -21.83 -3.90 -23.80
N ASP A 745 -21.38 -2.64 -23.64
CA ASP A 745 -20.16 -2.33 -22.87
C ASP A 745 -20.35 -2.44 -21.35
N LEU A 746 -21.62 -2.40 -20.87
CA LEU A 746 -21.99 -2.72 -19.49
C LEU A 746 -22.22 -4.23 -19.27
N ALA A 747 -22.52 -4.95 -20.35
CA ALA A 747 -22.84 -6.37 -20.32
C ALA A 747 -21.59 -7.24 -20.09
N PRO A 748 -21.76 -8.49 -19.64
CA PRO A 748 -20.65 -9.43 -19.50
C PRO A 748 -20.24 -9.99 -20.87
N GLU A 749 -18.94 -9.98 -21.17
CA GLU A 749 -18.37 -10.51 -22.43
C GLU A 749 -18.69 -11.99 -22.68
N THR A 750 -18.76 -12.77 -21.59
CA THR A 750 -19.16 -14.18 -21.61
C THR A 750 -20.67 -14.29 -21.44
N SER A 751 -21.34 -15.10 -22.26
CA SER A 751 -22.77 -15.35 -22.14
C SER A 751 -23.11 -16.25 -20.94
N GLU A 752 -24.25 -15.98 -20.30
CA GLU A 752 -24.86 -16.77 -19.20
C GLU A 752 -24.68 -18.29 -19.37
N GLY A 753 -25.10 -18.81 -20.53
CA GLY A 753 -25.01 -20.25 -20.84
C GLY A 753 -23.57 -20.78 -20.88
N SER A 754 -22.59 -20.00 -21.33
CA SER A 754 -21.17 -20.42 -21.34
C SER A 754 -20.55 -20.42 -19.94
N ALA A 755 -21.12 -19.71 -18.97
CA ALA A 755 -20.73 -19.80 -17.57
C ALA A 755 -21.38 -21.03 -16.91
N LEU A 756 -22.68 -21.27 -17.16
CA LEU A 756 -23.39 -22.45 -16.67
C LEU A 756 -22.76 -23.78 -17.17
N ASP A 757 -22.44 -23.87 -18.46
CA ASP A 757 -21.75 -25.03 -19.04
C ASP A 757 -20.39 -25.31 -18.35
N ALA A 758 -19.67 -24.24 -17.95
CA ALA A 758 -18.40 -24.35 -17.25
C ALA A 758 -18.58 -24.77 -15.78
N ILE A 759 -19.60 -24.25 -15.08
CA ILE A 759 -19.94 -24.64 -13.70
C ILE A 759 -20.38 -26.12 -13.63
N GLU A 760 -21.17 -26.59 -14.59
CA GLU A 760 -21.51 -28.03 -14.66
C GLU A 760 -20.27 -28.90 -14.94
N ALA A 761 -19.34 -28.44 -15.80
CA ALA A 761 -18.07 -29.12 -16.03
C ALA A 761 -17.18 -29.17 -14.78
N ALA A 762 -17.05 -28.07 -14.03
CA ALA A 762 -16.28 -28.00 -12.79
C ALA A 762 -16.80 -28.99 -11.74
N ARG A 763 -18.11 -28.93 -11.45
CA ARG A 763 -18.78 -29.86 -10.54
C ARG A 763 -18.61 -31.32 -10.97
N ALA A 764 -18.59 -31.60 -12.27
CA ALA A 764 -18.36 -32.95 -12.79
C ALA A 764 -16.90 -33.42 -12.62
N SER A 765 -15.92 -32.55 -12.84
CA SER A 765 -14.49 -32.83 -12.66
C SER A 765 -14.14 -33.06 -11.19
N ILE A 766 -14.54 -32.17 -10.28
CA ILE A 766 -14.30 -32.29 -8.83
C ILE A 766 -14.87 -33.62 -8.31
N LYS A 767 -16.13 -33.91 -8.67
CA LYS A 767 -16.76 -35.18 -8.31
C LYS A 767 -16.01 -36.38 -8.88
N GLN A 768 -15.51 -36.30 -10.11
CA GLN A 768 -14.77 -37.38 -10.73
C GLN A 768 -13.42 -37.63 -10.06
N ALA A 769 -12.75 -36.58 -9.58
CA ALA A 769 -11.49 -36.72 -8.84
C ALA A 769 -11.71 -37.35 -7.45
N ASP A 770 -12.74 -36.91 -6.73
CA ASP A 770 -13.20 -37.49 -5.45
C ASP A 770 -13.63 -38.97 -5.59
N GLU A 771 -14.38 -39.33 -6.63
CA GLU A 771 -14.77 -40.73 -6.91
C GLU A 771 -13.58 -41.65 -7.28
N ARG A 772 -12.37 -41.12 -7.50
CA ARG A 772 -11.17 -41.88 -7.90
C ARG A 772 -10.04 -41.93 -6.86
N ASP A 773 -10.03 -41.06 -5.85
CA ASP A 773 -8.90 -40.90 -4.89
C ASP A 773 -7.59 -40.47 -5.59
N GLU A 774 -7.70 -39.71 -6.69
CA GLU A 774 -6.58 -39.26 -7.55
C GLU A 774 -5.98 -37.91 -7.17
N VAL A 775 -6.58 -37.20 -6.21
CA VAL A 775 -6.25 -35.82 -5.82
C VAL A 775 -6.15 -35.68 -4.30
N THR A 776 -5.43 -34.67 -3.81
CA THR A 776 -5.31 -34.43 -2.36
C THR A 776 -6.57 -33.78 -1.79
N ARG A 777 -6.70 -33.78 -0.46
CA ARG A 777 -7.77 -33.01 0.22
C ARG A 777 -7.66 -31.50 -0.05
N ALA A 778 -6.46 -30.95 -0.22
CA ALA A 778 -6.29 -29.52 -0.50
C ALA A 778 -6.84 -29.19 -1.89
N ASP A 779 -6.50 -29.99 -2.89
CA ASP A 779 -6.99 -29.93 -4.27
C ASP A 779 -8.53 -29.92 -4.33
N LEU A 780 -9.18 -30.79 -3.55
CA LEU A 780 -10.63 -30.84 -3.44
C LEU A 780 -11.22 -29.61 -2.72
N VAL A 781 -10.55 -29.06 -1.71
CA VAL A 781 -10.99 -27.82 -1.06
C VAL A 781 -10.89 -26.64 -2.03
N VAL A 782 -9.76 -26.48 -2.72
CA VAL A 782 -9.58 -25.45 -3.77
C VAL A 782 -10.64 -25.60 -4.86
N GLY A 783 -10.82 -26.81 -5.41
CA GLY A 783 -11.81 -27.10 -6.44
C GLY A 783 -13.24 -26.75 -6.03
N ASN A 784 -13.68 -27.19 -4.84
CA ASN A 784 -15.04 -26.88 -4.34
C ASN A 784 -15.23 -25.38 -4.08
N SER A 785 -14.26 -24.69 -3.45
CA SER A 785 -14.35 -23.26 -3.19
C SER A 785 -14.38 -22.43 -4.49
N LYS A 786 -13.56 -22.78 -5.48
CA LYS A 786 -13.56 -22.09 -6.79
C LYS A 786 -14.84 -22.38 -7.60
N ALA A 787 -15.45 -23.56 -7.44
CA ALA A 787 -16.78 -23.84 -7.99
C ALA A 787 -17.89 -23.02 -7.29
N GLN A 788 -17.82 -22.85 -5.96
CA GLN A 788 -18.73 -21.97 -5.22
C GLN A 788 -18.53 -20.49 -5.62
N ALA A 789 -17.29 -20.04 -5.80
CA ALA A 789 -16.98 -18.70 -6.33
C ALA A 789 -17.60 -18.50 -7.72
N ALA A 790 -17.54 -19.51 -8.59
CA ALA A 790 -18.19 -19.46 -9.90
C ALA A 790 -19.72 -19.29 -9.82
N GLU A 791 -20.38 -20.00 -8.90
CA GLU A 791 -21.82 -19.85 -8.63
C GLU A 791 -22.17 -18.49 -8.01
N THR A 792 -21.25 -17.92 -7.24
CA THR A 792 -21.37 -16.61 -6.62
C THR A 792 -21.29 -15.50 -7.66
N ALA A 793 -20.26 -15.50 -8.52
CA ALA A 793 -20.15 -14.60 -9.66
C ALA A 793 -21.36 -14.71 -10.61
N MET A 794 -21.91 -15.92 -10.79
CA MET A 794 -23.13 -16.13 -11.59
C MET A 794 -24.32 -15.32 -11.05
N SER A 795 -24.46 -15.18 -9.72
CA SER A 795 -25.56 -14.43 -9.09
C SER A 795 -25.47 -12.91 -9.31
N PHE A 796 -24.27 -12.37 -9.53
CA PHE A 796 -24.01 -10.94 -9.81
C PHE A 796 -23.95 -10.63 -11.33
N GLU A 797 -24.44 -11.51 -12.19
CA GLU A 797 -24.27 -11.44 -13.66
C GLU A 797 -22.79 -11.40 -14.12
N ALA A 798 -21.83 -11.77 -13.28
CA ALA A 798 -20.39 -11.70 -13.57
C ALA A 798 -19.89 -12.92 -14.36
N TYR A 799 -20.56 -13.26 -15.47
CA TYR A 799 -20.37 -14.52 -16.21
C TYR A 799 -18.94 -14.80 -16.70
N GLY A 800 -18.13 -13.77 -16.95
CA GLY A 800 -16.70 -13.94 -17.26
C GLY A 800 -15.91 -14.45 -16.05
N GLN A 801 -16.11 -13.82 -14.89
CA GLN A 801 -15.50 -14.20 -13.61
C GLN A 801 -15.98 -15.60 -13.18
N ALA A 802 -17.27 -15.89 -13.36
CA ALA A 802 -17.84 -17.21 -13.09
C ALA A 802 -17.16 -18.32 -13.93
N LYS A 803 -16.92 -18.04 -15.21
CA LYS A 803 -16.24 -18.97 -16.12
C LYS A 803 -14.75 -19.14 -15.82
N ALA A 804 -14.07 -18.10 -15.35
CA ALA A 804 -12.67 -18.17 -14.90
C ALA A 804 -12.54 -19.05 -13.64
N ALA A 805 -13.32 -18.75 -12.60
CA ALA A 805 -13.34 -19.53 -11.37
C ALA A 805 -13.74 -21.01 -11.61
N ALA A 806 -14.66 -21.27 -12.54
CA ALA A 806 -14.99 -22.64 -12.95
C ALA A 806 -13.86 -23.36 -13.71
N ALA A 807 -12.96 -22.65 -14.40
CA ALA A 807 -11.78 -23.23 -15.01
C ALA A 807 -10.69 -23.53 -13.96
N GLU A 808 -10.43 -22.60 -13.04
CA GLU A 808 -9.54 -22.79 -11.87
C GLU A 808 -9.99 -24.00 -11.03
N ALA A 809 -11.31 -24.17 -10.85
CA ALA A 809 -11.91 -25.31 -10.15
C ALA A 809 -11.69 -26.66 -10.86
N ILE A 810 -11.49 -26.68 -12.18
CA ILE A 810 -11.16 -27.88 -12.96
C ILE A 810 -9.65 -28.15 -12.87
N ASP A 811 -8.83 -27.10 -12.98
CA ASP A 811 -7.37 -27.20 -12.99
C ASP A 811 -6.83 -27.75 -11.66
N ALA A 812 -7.33 -27.21 -10.54
CA ALA A 812 -6.99 -27.65 -9.19
C ALA A 812 -7.20 -29.16 -8.94
N VAL A 813 -8.15 -29.79 -9.63
CA VAL A 813 -8.43 -31.24 -9.54
C VAL A 813 -7.95 -32.04 -10.76
N GLY A 814 -7.26 -31.40 -11.71
CA GLY A 814 -6.78 -32.00 -12.96
C GLY A 814 -5.25 -32.07 -13.07
N GLY A 815 -4.52 -31.12 -12.49
CA GLY A 815 -3.09 -30.90 -12.71
C GLY A 815 -2.11 -31.98 -12.19
N ARG A 816 -2.59 -33.13 -11.71
CA ARG A 816 -1.74 -34.24 -11.17
C ARG A 816 -1.87 -35.58 -11.89
N VAL A 817 -2.49 -35.61 -13.08
CA VAL A 817 -2.45 -36.80 -13.95
C VAL A 817 -1.07 -36.89 -14.62
N ASP A 818 -0.11 -37.56 -13.97
CA ASP A 818 1.28 -37.74 -14.41
C ASP A 818 1.44 -37.92 -15.94
N GLU A 819 2.06 -36.95 -16.62
CA GLU A 819 2.42 -37.09 -18.05
C GLU A 819 3.38 -38.28 -18.27
N GLY A 820 4.13 -38.68 -17.24
CA GLY A 820 4.95 -39.90 -17.22
C GLY A 820 4.17 -41.20 -17.46
N GLY A 821 2.84 -41.19 -17.32
CA GLY A 821 1.99 -42.33 -17.68
C GLY A 821 1.94 -42.62 -19.19
N ALA A 822 2.25 -41.65 -20.05
CA ALA A 822 2.14 -41.78 -21.49
C ALA A 822 3.23 -42.66 -22.13
N GLU A 823 4.51 -42.50 -21.72
CA GLU A 823 5.62 -43.25 -22.32
C GLU A 823 5.63 -44.75 -21.94
N ALA A 824 5.07 -45.10 -20.77
CA ALA A 824 4.98 -46.49 -20.33
C ALA A 824 4.08 -47.37 -21.24
N ALA A 825 3.10 -46.75 -21.93
CA ALA A 825 2.11 -47.46 -22.73
C ALA A 825 2.63 -47.95 -24.10
N GLU A 826 3.73 -47.40 -24.63
CA GLU A 826 4.33 -47.85 -25.90
C GLU A 826 5.41 -48.94 -25.73
N ALA A 827 5.76 -49.30 -24.48
CA ALA A 827 6.85 -50.23 -24.19
C ALA A 827 6.47 -51.73 -24.21
N GLU A 828 5.23 -52.10 -23.85
CA GLU A 828 4.78 -53.51 -23.84
C GLU A 828 4.24 -53.99 -25.21
N GLY A 829 5.03 -53.73 -26.26
CA GLY A 829 4.61 -53.87 -27.66
C GLY A 829 5.03 -55.14 -28.42
N GLU A 830 6.02 -55.92 -27.95
CA GLU A 830 6.48 -57.13 -28.66
C GLU A 830 7.24 -58.13 -27.76
N ASN A 831 6.70 -59.34 -27.56
CA ASN A 831 7.38 -60.66 -27.54
C ASN A 831 6.48 -61.75 -26.88
N ASN A 832 5.84 -62.57 -27.71
CA ASN A 832 5.45 -63.94 -27.34
C ASN A 832 6.35 -64.91 -28.12
N ASP A 833 6.82 -65.97 -27.46
CA ASP A 833 6.78 -67.37 -27.96
C ASP A 833 7.53 -68.31 -26.98
N ASP A 834 6.94 -69.49 -26.72
CA ASP A 834 7.51 -70.80 -26.30
C ASP A 834 8.66 -70.88 -25.23
N GLU A 835 8.67 -71.80 -24.25
CA GLU A 835 8.21 -73.21 -24.23
C GLU A 835 7.63 -73.68 -22.86
N ASN A 836 7.11 -74.92 -22.84
CA ASN A 836 6.78 -75.68 -21.62
C ASN A 836 8.02 -76.05 -20.78
N VAL A 837 7.83 -76.27 -19.47
CA VAL A 837 8.24 -77.50 -18.74
C VAL A 837 7.42 -77.60 -17.43
N SER A 838 7.42 -78.78 -16.79
CA SER A 838 6.38 -79.25 -15.87
C SER A 838 6.80 -79.41 -14.39
N ASP A 839 5.78 -79.72 -13.57
CA ASP A 839 5.78 -80.59 -12.38
C ASP A 839 6.02 -80.06 -10.95
N GLU A 840 5.08 -80.51 -10.10
CA GLU A 840 5.19 -81.03 -8.73
C GLU A 840 5.44 -80.13 -7.49
N GLU A 841 4.37 -80.15 -6.65
CA GLU A 841 4.36 -80.44 -5.20
C GLU A 841 4.72 -79.39 -4.11
N ASN A 842 3.76 -79.29 -3.17
CA ASN A 842 3.93 -79.14 -1.71
C ASN A 842 4.54 -77.82 -1.16
N ALA A 843 4.37 -77.46 0.12
CA ALA A 843 3.24 -77.63 1.07
C ALA A 843 3.53 -76.83 2.36
N THR A 844 2.48 -76.37 3.06
CA THR A 844 2.54 -75.65 4.36
C THR A 844 3.27 -74.29 4.35
N GLY A 845 3.00 -73.33 5.24
CA GLY A 845 1.97 -73.23 6.28
C GLY A 845 2.47 -72.43 7.49
N GLY A 846 1.74 -71.40 7.93
CA GLY A 846 2.21 -70.52 9.01
C GLY A 846 1.20 -69.49 9.53
N ASN A 847 0.40 -69.87 10.52
CA ASN A 847 -0.30 -68.89 11.37
C ASN A 847 0.69 -68.23 12.35
N ARG A 848 0.58 -66.91 12.54
CA ARG A 848 0.70 -66.14 13.82
C ARG A 848 0.90 -64.64 13.55
N SER A 849 0.57 -63.72 14.45
CA SER A 849 -0.48 -63.66 15.50
C SER A 849 -0.44 -62.26 16.13
N GLU A 850 -1.54 -61.82 16.75
CA GLU A 850 -1.50 -60.66 17.66
C GLU A 850 -0.58 -60.93 18.87
N THR A 851 0.01 -59.85 19.41
CA THR A 851 0.21 -59.63 20.85
C THR A 851 0.30 -58.13 21.10
N ASP A 852 -0.56 -57.61 21.98
CA ASP A 852 -0.32 -56.35 22.69
C ASP A 852 0.92 -56.45 23.59
N ASP A 853 1.48 -55.32 24.02
CA ASP A 853 1.97 -55.18 25.40
C ASP A 853 1.94 -53.71 25.86
N ASP A 854 1.92 -53.48 27.18
CA ASP A 854 1.21 -52.35 27.78
C ASP A 854 2.03 -51.55 28.83
N THR A 855 2.18 -50.22 28.64
CA THR A 855 2.68 -49.21 29.63
C THR A 855 4.12 -49.39 30.20
N PRO A 856 4.59 -48.58 31.20
CA PRO A 856 4.74 -47.12 31.20
C PRO A 856 6.18 -46.64 31.57
N GLY A 857 6.48 -45.34 31.38
CA GLY A 857 7.74 -44.72 31.85
C GLY A 857 7.61 -43.24 32.26
N PHE A 858 7.90 -42.91 33.53
CA PHE A 858 7.94 -41.54 34.07
C PHE A 858 9.36 -40.94 33.93
N GLY A 859 9.48 -39.67 33.51
CA GLY A 859 10.77 -38.97 33.34
C GLY A 859 10.70 -37.47 33.64
N ILE A 860 10.94 -37.09 34.90
CA ILE A 860 10.72 -35.74 35.45
C ILE A 860 11.70 -34.68 34.88
N GLY A 861 11.17 -33.56 34.37
CA GLY A 861 11.48 -32.25 34.96
C GLY A 861 12.21 -31.17 34.14
N THR A 862 11.46 -30.14 33.71
CA THR A 862 11.89 -28.74 33.76
C THR A 862 10.65 -27.83 33.86
N ALA A 863 10.68 -26.78 34.68
CA ALA A 863 9.52 -25.89 34.89
C ALA A 863 9.93 -24.51 35.42
N VAL A 864 10.19 -23.54 34.52
CA VAL A 864 10.49 -22.13 34.88
C VAL A 864 9.96 -21.13 33.84
N THR A 865 8.71 -21.25 33.38
CA THR A 865 8.12 -20.31 32.40
C THR A 865 6.63 -20.04 32.61
N ALA A 866 6.21 -19.67 33.83
CA ALA A 866 4.78 -19.51 34.17
C ALA A 866 4.47 -18.45 35.26
N LEU A 867 5.19 -17.31 35.29
CA LEU A 867 5.02 -16.28 36.32
C LEU A 867 4.91 -14.82 35.82
N GLY A 868 4.74 -14.59 34.51
CA GLY A 868 4.55 -13.25 33.95
C GLY A 868 3.17 -12.64 34.26
N GLY A 869 2.10 -13.25 33.73
CA GLY A 869 0.76 -12.64 33.69
C GLY A 869 0.16 -12.24 35.05
N ALA A 870 0.45 -12.98 36.12
CA ALA A 870 -0.13 -12.73 37.45
C ALA A 870 0.36 -11.43 38.12
N ALA A 871 1.47 -10.84 37.68
CA ALA A 871 2.01 -9.60 38.23
C ALA A 871 1.41 -8.34 37.60
N TYR A 872 0.91 -8.43 36.36
CA TYR A 872 0.48 -7.28 35.56
C TYR A 872 -0.84 -6.67 36.09
N LEU A 873 -1.84 -7.51 36.35
CA LEU A 873 -3.18 -7.14 36.84
C LEU A 873 -3.19 -6.44 38.22
N LEU A 874 -2.08 -6.49 38.97
CA LEU A 874 -1.94 -5.80 40.26
C LEU A 874 -1.27 -4.42 40.16
N LYS A 875 -0.69 -4.05 39.02
CA LYS A 875 0.01 -2.76 38.86
C LYS A 875 -0.92 -1.64 38.38
N SER A 876 -1.90 -1.94 37.52
CA SER A 876 -2.83 -0.96 36.96
C SER A 876 -3.76 -0.32 38.01
N GLN A 877 -4.19 -1.07 39.03
CA GLN A 877 -5.08 -0.55 40.09
C GLN A 877 -4.40 0.38 41.13
N LEU A 878 -3.09 0.66 41.03
CA LEU A 878 -2.34 1.38 42.07
C LEU A 878 -1.90 2.81 41.72
N PHE A 879 -2.14 3.31 40.50
CA PHE A 879 -1.68 4.64 40.07
C PHE A 879 -2.77 5.63 39.58
N GLY A 880 -4.05 5.24 39.55
CA GLY A 880 -5.16 6.17 39.34
C GLY A 880 -5.39 7.08 40.55
N GLY A 881 -4.65 8.20 40.64
CA GLY A 881 -4.37 8.85 41.93
C GLY A 881 -4.35 10.39 42.03
N GLY A 882 -4.99 11.12 41.12
CA GLY A 882 -5.42 12.53 41.35
C GLY A 882 -4.37 13.65 41.24
N GLY A 883 -4.58 14.56 40.29
CA GLY A 883 -3.88 15.85 40.17
C GLY A 883 -4.85 17.04 40.16
N ASP A 884 -4.95 17.77 41.27
CA ASP A 884 -5.82 18.94 41.40
C ASP A 884 -5.34 20.11 40.52
N LYS A 885 -6.22 20.64 39.65
CA LYS A 885 -6.01 21.95 39.02
C LYS A 885 -6.01 23.04 40.10
N LYS A 886 -4.99 23.90 40.11
CA LYS A 886 -4.95 25.12 40.93
C LYS A 886 -4.78 26.36 40.08
N SER A 887 -5.53 27.40 40.43
CA SER A 887 -5.50 28.72 39.81
C SER A 887 -4.45 29.63 40.46
N SER A 888 -3.72 30.34 39.60
CA SER A 888 -3.11 31.66 39.88
C SER A 888 -2.83 32.37 38.57
#